data_AF-A0A7N2L763-F1
#
_entry.id   AF-A0A7N2L763-F1
#
_cell.length_a   1.000
_cell.length_b   1.000
_cell.length_c   1.000
_cell.angle_alpha   90.00
_cell.angle_beta   90.00
_cell.angle_gamma   90.00
#
_symmetry.space_group_name_H-M   'P 1'
#
loop_
_entity.id
_entity.type
_entity.pdbx_description
1 polymer ?
#
loop_
_entity_poly.entity_id
_entity_poly.type
_entity_poly.pdbx_seq_one_letter_code
_entity_poly.pdbx_strand_id
1 'polypeptide(L)'
;MQGFPERGGPGPGPGPNDLAHLQATMHAIELACASIQMHINPAAAEATILSLCQSPQPYKACQFILENSQVPDARFQAAAAIRDAAIREWGFLTADDRRSLLSFCLSFVMQHASSKEGFVLAKVSSVAAQLMKRGWLDTTAVEKEAFFNQVNQAVLGIHGLDVQFTGVNFLESLVSEFSPSTSSAMGLPREFHEQCRRSLEIDYLKMFYCWARDAALSVTNRIVESKSEVPEVKVCNAALRLMLQILNWDFHLNNNSTKTSINVFSAGARLDIDSSKRSECTLVQPGPAWRDVLISSGHIGWLVNLYAALRQKFSREGYWLDCPIAVSARKLIVQFCSLTGTIFLSDNGQMHEHHLLQLLSGIIEWIDPPEAVAKAIGCGKSESEMLDGCRALLSIANVTTPFVFDQLLMSIRPFGTLTLLSTLMCEVVKVLMSTYPEEETWSWEARDILLDTWTALLVPLDSTGGNAMLPPEGINAAGNLFALIVESELKAASSALTDDVEGDYLQSSISAMDERLSSYALIARAAIHVAIPLLTRLFSERFARLNQGRGIIDPTETLEEVYSLLLIAGHVLADEGEGETPLVPYAIQTYFTNNIGADEHPVIVLSRQVFCFLSMTALVDFSIIGFAEQCLDPKMRASVFSPRLLEAVIWFFARWSRTYLMNPEEVRETHSQDHQLQSQQLRKGLHSFFREHNQGKLVLDIIVRVSVTTLLSYPGEKDLQV
;
A
#
# COMPACT_ATOMS: atom_id res chain seq x y z
N MET A 1 -41.46 8.32 -25.92
CA MET A 1 -42.76 8.53 -25.25
C MET A 1 -43.54 7.22 -25.24
N GLN A 2 -43.29 6.40 -24.23
CA GLN A 2 -44.22 5.38 -23.74
C GLN A 2 -44.21 5.58 -22.23
N GLY A 3 -45.38 5.86 -21.66
CA GLY A 3 -45.54 6.38 -20.31
C GLY A 3 -45.20 5.34 -19.25
N PHE A 4 -44.71 5.84 -18.12
CA PHE A 4 -44.75 5.15 -16.84
C PHE A 4 -46.14 4.54 -16.62
N PRO A 5 -46.26 3.34 -16.01
CA PRO A 5 -47.56 2.77 -15.72
C PRO A 5 -48.36 3.75 -14.86
N GLU A 6 -49.55 4.08 -15.35
CA GLU A 6 -50.54 4.86 -14.61
C GLU A 6 -50.73 4.27 -13.22
N ARG A 7 -50.93 5.18 -12.24
CA ARG A 7 -51.40 4.89 -10.89
C ARG A 7 -52.23 3.60 -10.86
N GLY A 8 -51.71 2.56 -10.23
CA GLY A 8 -52.54 1.48 -9.74
C GLY A 8 -53.68 2.12 -8.94
N GLY A 9 -54.92 1.79 -9.31
CA GLY A 9 -56.11 2.31 -8.64
C GLY A 9 -56.00 2.11 -7.12
N PRO A 10 -56.62 2.99 -6.32
CA PRO A 10 -56.45 2.95 -4.88
C PRO A 10 -57.00 1.61 -4.37
N GLY A 11 -56.09 0.75 -3.88
CA GLY A 11 -56.46 -0.16 -2.80
C GLY A 11 -57.08 0.67 -1.66
N PRO A 12 -57.93 0.06 -0.81
CA PRO A 12 -58.69 0.81 0.18
C PRO A 12 -57.72 1.68 0.98
N GLY A 13 -57.86 3.01 0.81
CA GLY A 13 -56.99 3.98 1.47
C GLY A 13 -57.06 3.81 2.99
N PRO A 14 -56.00 4.18 3.72
CA PRO A 14 -56.00 4.10 5.17
C PRO A 14 -57.24 4.82 5.72
N GLY A 15 -57.90 4.21 6.70
CA GLY A 15 -59.07 4.83 7.33
C GLY A 15 -58.70 6.20 7.93
N PRO A 16 -59.67 7.12 8.11
CA PRO A 16 -59.40 8.47 8.59
C PRO A 16 -58.64 8.51 9.94
N ASN A 17 -58.82 7.50 10.79
CA ASN A 17 -58.08 7.36 12.05
C ASN A 17 -56.61 6.94 11.85
N ASP A 18 -56.31 6.11 10.85
CA ASP A 18 -54.94 5.69 10.55
C ASP A 18 -54.13 6.85 9.99
N LEU A 19 -54.74 7.68 9.14
CA LEU A 19 -54.08 8.86 8.57
C LEU A 19 -53.70 9.88 9.67
N ALA A 20 -54.59 10.12 10.63
CA ALA A 20 -54.32 11.02 11.76
C ALA A 20 -53.15 10.52 12.61
N HIS A 21 -53.06 9.20 12.84
CA HIS A 21 -51.94 8.59 13.57
C HIS A 21 -50.61 8.72 12.82
N LEU A 22 -50.62 8.49 11.50
CA LEU A 22 -49.42 8.65 10.65
C LEU A 22 -48.91 10.10 10.66
N GLN A 23 -49.82 11.07 10.55
CA GLN A 23 -49.48 12.50 10.64
C GLN A 23 -48.92 12.89 12.01
N ALA A 24 -49.52 12.39 13.10
CA ALA A 24 -49.02 12.64 14.45
C ALA A 24 -47.61 12.07 14.66
N THR A 25 -47.36 10.86 14.16
CA THR A 25 -46.05 10.21 14.22
C THR A 25 -45.00 11.00 13.44
N MET A 26 -45.33 11.41 12.20
CA MET A 26 -44.45 12.24 11.39
C MET A 26 -44.09 13.55 12.11
N HIS A 27 -45.09 14.26 12.65
CA HIS A 27 -44.83 15.53 13.32
C HIS A 27 -43.98 15.38 14.59
N ALA A 28 -44.15 14.30 15.35
CA ALA A 28 -43.32 14.00 16.51
C ALA A 28 -41.85 13.78 16.13
N ILE A 29 -41.60 13.07 15.02
CA ILE A 29 -40.24 12.81 14.53
C ILE A 29 -39.60 14.07 13.95
N GLU A 30 -40.35 14.88 13.20
CA GLU A 30 -39.88 16.18 12.71
C GLU A 30 -39.48 17.11 13.86
N LEU A 31 -40.29 17.17 14.92
CA LEU A 31 -40.01 17.94 16.13
C LEU A 31 -38.76 17.41 16.84
N ALA A 32 -38.61 16.08 16.95
CA ALA A 32 -37.44 15.47 17.56
C ALA A 32 -36.15 15.79 16.78
N CYS A 33 -36.17 15.66 15.45
CA CYS A 33 -35.02 16.04 14.61
C CYS A 33 -34.66 17.52 14.77
N ALA A 34 -35.64 18.43 14.73
CA ALA A 34 -35.41 19.85 14.96
C ALA A 34 -34.84 20.14 16.36
N SER A 35 -35.31 19.41 17.37
CA SER A 35 -34.85 19.55 18.76
C SER A 35 -33.38 19.12 18.92
N ILE A 36 -32.95 18.05 18.26
CA ILE A 36 -31.53 17.64 18.23
C ILE A 36 -30.69 18.71 17.55
N GLN A 37 -31.12 19.21 16.39
CA GLN A 37 -30.38 20.23 15.63
C GLN A 37 -30.25 21.55 16.40
N MET A 38 -31.27 21.91 17.20
CA MET A 38 -31.26 23.11 18.05
C MET A 38 -30.63 22.87 19.44
N HIS A 39 -30.15 21.64 19.73
CA HIS A 39 -29.67 21.23 21.06
C HIS A 39 -30.67 21.48 22.20
N ILE A 40 -31.98 21.36 21.92
CA ILE A 40 -33.05 21.53 22.89
C ILE A 40 -33.49 20.14 23.36
N ASN A 41 -33.15 19.79 24.60
CA ASN A 41 -33.50 18.50 25.22
C ASN A 41 -33.19 17.27 24.33
N PRO A 42 -31.92 17.08 23.91
CA PRO A 42 -31.54 16.06 22.93
C PRO A 42 -31.89 14.64 23.39
N ALA A 43 -31.78 14.35 24.70
CA ALA A 43 -32.11 13.03 25.24
C ALA A 43 -33.59 12.63 25.02
N ALA A 44 -34.53 13.57 25.16
CA ALA A 44 -35.94 13.31 24.91
C ALA A 44 -36.24 13.12 23.41
N ALA A 45 -35.55 13.89 22.56
CA ALA A 45 -35.66 13.76 21.11
C ALA A 45 -35.08 12.43 20.60
N GLU A 46 -33.91 12.02 21.10
CA GLU A 46 -33.32 10.71 20.82
C GLU A 46 -34.23 9.57 21.28
N ALA A 47 -34.80 9.66 22.49
CA ALA A 47 -35.77 8.68 22.97
C ALA A 47 -37.01 8.57 22.05
N THR A 48 -37.46 9.70 21.50
CA THR A 48 -38.58 9.73 20.54
C THR A 48 -38.21 9.03 19.24
N ILE A 49 -37.02 9.30 18.68
CA ILE A 49 -36.54 8.63 17.45
C ILE A 49 -36.34 7.12 17.72
N LEU A 50 -35.73 6.76 18.84
CA LEU A 50 -35.54 5.36 19.25
C LEU A 50 -36.87 4.62 19.40
N SER A 51 -37.92 5.29 19.89
CA SER A 51 -39.25 4.69 20.02
C SER A 51 -39.83 4.28 18.66
N LEU A 52 -39.56 5.04 17.59
CA LEU A 52 -39.95 4.67 16.23
C LEU A 52 -39.20 3.41 15.78
N CYS A 53 -37.90 3.34 16.02
CA CYS A 53 -37.09 2.16 15.64
C CYS A 53 -37.52 0.89 16.41
N GLN A 54 -37.95 1.03 17.66
CA GLN A 54 -38.37 -0.07 18.53
C GLN A 54 -39.85 -0.46 18.37
N SER A 55 -40.65 0.38 17.72
CA SER A 55 -42.06 0.10 17.45
C SER A 55 -42.21 -1.20 16.63
N PRO A 56 -43.21 -2.04 16.92
CA PRO A 56 -43.55 -3.17 16.07
C PRO A 56 -44.07 -2.68 14.72
N GLN A 57 -43.61 -3.28 13.62
CA GLN A 57 -44.06 -2.99 12.25
C GLN A 57 -44.16 -1.48 11.89
N PRO A 58 -43.09 -0.67 12.04
CA PRO A 58 -43.14 0.77 11.80
C PRO A 58 -43.23 1.15 10.31
N TYR A 59 -43.22 0.16 9.40
CA TYR A 59 -43.05 0.34 7.96
C TYR A 59 -44.00 1.35 7.33
N LYS A 60 -45.30 1.28 7.64
CA LYS A 60 -46.30 2.23 7.09
C LYS A 60 -46.03 3.66 7.55
N ALA A 61 -45.66 3.85 8.82
CA ALA A 61 -45.31 5.16 9.35
C ALA A 61 -44.03 5.70 8.71
N CYS A 62 -43.00 4.87 8.57
CA CYS A 62 -41.74 5.27 7.94
C CYS A 62 -41.91 5.59 6.45
N GLN A 63 -42.68 4.79 5.69
CA GLN A 63 -43.02 5.07 4.29
C GLN A 63 -43.76 6.41 4.16
N PHE A 64 -44.73 6.66 5.04
CA PHE A 64 -45.47 7.92 5.08
C PHE A 64 -44.54 9.12 5.37
N ILE A 65 -43.62 9.00 6.32
CA ILE A 65 -42.63 10.05 6.63
C ILE A 65 -41.72 10.31 5.42
N LEU A 66 -41.21 9.26 4.77
CA LEU A 66 -40.35 9.38 3.59
C LEU A 66 -41.04 10.15 2.45
N GLU A 67 -42.31 9.86 2.18
CA GLU A 67 -43.06 10.48 1.08
C GLU A 67 -43.57 11.89 1.39
N ASN A 68 -43.87 12.21 2.66
CA ASN A 68 -44.65 13.42 3.00
C ASN A 68 -43.88 14.45 3.83
N SER A 69 -42.93 14.02 4.67
CA SER A 69 -42.20 14.94 5.54
C SER A 69 -41.41 15.93 4.72
N GLN A 70 -41.30 17.18 5.18
CA GLN A 70 -40.43 18.20 4.56
C GLN A 70 -39.08 18.35 5.27
N VAL A 71 -38.82 17.53 6.29
CA VAL A 71 -37.59 17.55 7.09
C VAL A 71 -36.68 16.41 6.64
N PRO A 72 -35.53 16.70 6.00
CA PRO A 72 -34.62 15.67 5.48
C PRO A 72 -34.13 14.71 6.56
N ASP A 73 -33.87 15.22 7.77
CA ASP A 73 -33.44 14.40 8.91
C ASP A 73 -34.52 13.42 9.36
N ALA A 74 -35.80 13.82 9.33
CA ALA A 74 -36.91 12.92 9.66
C ALA A 74 -37.03 11.79 8.63
N ARG A 75 -36.84 12.10 7.34
CA ARG A 75 -36.76 11.11 6.26
C ARG A 75 -35.59 10.14 6.47
N PHE A 76 -34.41 10.66 6.85
CA PHE A 76 -33.24 9.85 7.15
C PHE A 76 -33.49 8.89 8.33
N GLN A 77 -34.08 9.38 9.43
CA GLN A 77 -34.42 8.55 10.59
C GLN A 77 -35.49 7.52 10.26
N ALA A 78 -36.50 7.86 9.44
CA ALA A 78 -37.49 6.90 8.98
C ALA A 78 -36.86 5.76 8.16
N ALA A 79 -35.90 6.06 7.28
CA ALA A 79 -35.15 5.04 6.55
C ALA A 79 -34.33 4.14 7.50
N ALA A 80 -33.68 4.72 8.52
CA ALA A 80 -32.96 3.96 9.54
C ALA A 80 -33.89 3.03 10.33
N ALA A 81 -35.08 3.51 10.71
CA ALA A 81 -36.10 2.72 11.40
C ALA A 81 -36.61 1.54 10.55
N ILE A 82 -36.77 1.71 9.22
CA ILE A 82 -37.11 0.61 8.31
C ILE A 82 -36.06 -0.51 8.39
N ARG A 83 -34.78 -0.16 8.32
CA ARG A 83 -33.67 -1.13 8.43
C ARG A 83 -33.73 -1.87 9.76
N ASP A 84 -33.77 -1.14 10.87
CA ASP A 84 -33.67 -1.74 12.20
C ASP A 84 -34.85 -2.67 12.48
N ALA A 85 -36.06 -2.25 12.10
CA ALA A 85 -37.24 -3.08 12.21
C ALA A 85 -37.18 -4.30 11.28
N ALA A 86 -36.78 -4.14 10.02
CA ALA A 86 -36.69 -5.25 9.07
C ALA A 86 -35.66 -6.30 9.46
N ILE A 87 -34.49 -5.91 9.97
CA ILE A 87 -33.47 -6.86 10.44
C ILE A 87 -34.00 -7.65 11.66
N ARG A 88 -34.61 -6.94 12.63
CA ARG A 88 -35.19 -7.53 13.85
C ARG A 88 -36.35 -8.48 13.55
N GLU A 89 -37.25 -8.07 12.66
CA GLU A 89 -38.52 -8.75 12.41
C GLU A 89 -38.49 -9.63 11.15
N TRP A 90 -37.31 -9.86 10.54
CA TRP A 90 -37.18 -10.54 9.25
C TRP A 90 -37.92 -11.88 9.20
N GLY A 91 -37.80 -12.69 10.25
CA GLY A 91 -38.45 -14.00 10.35
C GLY A 91 -39.98 -13.95 10.38
N PHE A 92 -40.58 -12.81 10.74
CA PHE A 92 -42.03 -12.60 10.80
C PHE A 92 -42.60 -11.96 9.52
N LEU A 93 -41.76 -11.32 8.70
CA LEU A 93 -42.18 -10.73 7.43
C LEU A 93 -42.47 -11.81 6.39
N THR A 94 -43.57 -11.68 5.65
CA THR A 94 -43.86 -12.54 4.50
C THR A 94 -42.92 -12.25 3.34
N ALA A 95 -42.79 -13.17 2.37
CA ALA A 95 -41.99 -12.94 1.17
C ALA A 95 -42.47 -11.70 0.38
N ASP A 96 -43.80 -11.47 0.35
CA ASP A 96 -44.38 -10.32 -0.33
C ASP A 96 -44.08 -9.00 0.40
N ASP A 97 -44.13 -8.98 1.73
CA ASP A 97 -43.77 -7.80 2.52
C ASP A 97 -42.29 -7.42 2.33
N ARG A 98 -41.39 -8.43 2.37
CA ARG A 98 -39.95 -8.23 2.13
C ARG A 98 -39.70 -7.64 0.75
N ARG A 99 -40.36 -8.19 -0.28
CA ARG A 99 -40.26 -7.71 -1.66
C ARG A 99 -40.82 -6.30 -1.81
N SER A 100 -41.97 -6.02 -1.20
CA SER A 100 -42.62 -4.70 -1.22
C SER A 100 -41.74 -3.62 -0.58
N LEU A 101 -41.12 -3.90 0.57
CA LEU A 101 -40.20 -2.98 1.24
C LEU A 101 -38.98 -2.66 0.37
N LEU A 102 -38.36 -3.70 -0.21
CA LEU A 102 -37.21 -3.54 -1.08
C LEU A 102 -37.56 -2.72 -2.34
N SER A 103 -38.67 -3.05 -3.00
CA SER A 103 -39.16 -2.33 -4.17
C SER A 103 -39.56 -0.89 -3.85
N PHE A 104 -40.12 -0.63 -2.67
CA PHE A 104 -40.43 0.71 -2.20
C PHE A 104 -39.15 1.55 -2.07
N CYS A 105 -38.13 1.05 -1.36
CA CYS A 105 -36.89 1.79 -1.18
C CYS A 105 -36.21 2.08 -2.53
N LEU A 106 -36.15 1.10 -3.44
CA LEU A 106 -35.59 1.32 -4.78
C LEU A 106 -36.39 2.37 -5.55
N SER A 107 -37.72 2.25 -5.58
CA SER A 107 -38.59 3.18 -6.31
C SER A 107 -38.50 4.60 -5.76
N PHE A 108 -38.43 4.76 -4.44
CA PHE A 108 -38.25 6.05 -3.78
C PHE A 108 -36.97 6.75 -4.26
N VAL A 109 -35.84 6.04 -4.23
CA VAL A 109 -34.55 6.64 -4.62
C VAL A 109 -34.56 7.03 -6.10
N MET A 110 -35.16 6.22 -6.98
CA MET A 110 -35.28 6.55 -8.40
C MET A 110 -36.23 7.73 -8.68
N GLN A 111 -37.37 7.80 -7.99
CA GLN A 111 -38.33 8.91 -8.16
C GLN A 111 -37.78 10.24 -7.67
N HIS A 112 -36.96 10.21 -6.62
CA HIS A 112 -36.37 11.40 -6.00
C HIS A 112 -34.92 11.65 -6.41
N ALA A 113 -34.45 11.03 -7.51
CA ALA A 113 -33.06 11.10 -7.95
C ALA A 113 -32.52 12.52 -8.20
N SER A 114 -33.38 13.47 -8.55
CA SER A 114 -33.04 14.89 -8.77
C SER A 114 -33.06 15.75 -7.49
N SER A 115 -33.34 15.13 -6.32
CA SER A 115 -33.36 15.82 -5.03
C SER A 115 -31.97 16.32 -4.63
N LYS A 116 -31.92 17.48 -3.95
CA LYS A 116 -30.69 18.02 -3.37
C LYS A 116 -30.27 17.31 -2.07
N GLU A 117 -31.16 16.51 -1.48
CA GLU A 117 -30.95 15.78 -0.23
C GLU A 117 -30.20 14.45 -0.46
N GLY A 118 -28.99 14.53 -1.03
CA GLY A 118 -28.23 13.33 -1.43
C GLY A 118 -27.97 12.34 -0.30
N PHE A 119 -27.82 12.82 0.94
CA PHE A 119 -27.59 11.96 2.11
C PHE A 119 -28.81 11.08 2.46
N VAL A 120 -30.03 11.55 2.21
CA VAL A 120 -31.27 10.76 2.40
C VAL A 120 -31.34 9.65 1.35
N LEU A 121 -31.06 9.97 0.09
CA LEU A 121 -31.03 8.99 -1.00
C LEU A 121 -29.95 7.91 -0.78
N ALA A 122 -28.76 8.32 -0.31
CA ALA A 122 -27.69 7.41 0.05
C ALA A 122 -28.12 6.48 1.20
N LYS A 123 -28.79 7.04 2.23
CA LYS A 123 -29.32 6.24 3.33
C LYS A 123 -30.35 5.22 2.86
N VAL A 124 -31.34 5.63 2.06
CA VAL A 124 -32.38 4.71 1.56
C VAL A 124 -31.78 3.65 0.63
N SER A 125 -30.77 4.00 -0.19
CA SER A 125 -30.03 3.04 -1.03
C SER A 125 -29.29 1.99 -0.18
N SER A 126 -28.62 2.42 0.89
CA SER A 126 -27.97 1.52 1.85
C SER A 126 -28.98 0.60 2.56
N VAL A 127 -30.15 1.12 2.94
CA VAL A 127 -31.24 0.31 3.52
C VAL A 127 -31.71 -0.74 2.50
N ALA A 128 -31.95 -0.36 1.24
CA ALA A 128 -32.32 -1.30 0.19
C ALA A 128 -31.25 -2.38 -0.03
N ALA A 129 -29.97 -2.03 -0.05
CA ALA A 129 -28.86 -2.99 -0.14
C ALA A 129 -28.86 -3.98 1.05
N GLN A 130 -29.12 -3.48 2.26
CA GLN A 130 -29.18 -4.30 3.48
C GLN A 130 -30.36 -5.27 3.47
N LEU A 131 -31.54 -4.82 3.04
CA LEU A 131 -32.71 -5.68 2.88
C LEU A 131 -32.44 -6.77 1.81
N MET A 132 -31.80 -6.40 0.70
CA MET A 132 -31.43 -7.35 -0.36
C MET A 132 -30.45 -8.41 0.14
N LYS A 133 -29.37 -8.01 0.85
CA LYS A 133 -28.41 -8.96 1.45
C LYS A 133 -29.08 -9.84 2.50
N ARG A 134 -29.92 -9.26 3.36
CA ARG A 134 -30.62 -9.98 4.43
C ARG A 134 -31.52 -11.10 3.89
N GLY A 135 -32.14 -10.86 2.73
CA GLY A 135 -32.96 -11.83 2.00
C GLY A 135 -32.23 -12.63 0.92
N TRP A 136 -30.92 -12.48 0.79
CA TRP A 136 -30.18 -12.95 -0.40
C TRP A 136 -30.33 -14.46 -0.62
N LEU A 137 -30.16 -15.25 0.43
CA LEU A 137 -30.26 -16.71 0.35
C LEU A 137 -31.72 -17.22 0.30
N ASP A 138 -32.67 -16.41 0.78
CA ASP A 138 -34.10 -16.74 0.76
C ASP A 138 -34.75 -16.45 -0.61
N THR A 139 -34.14 -15.56 -1.39
CA THR A 139 -34.72 -15.04 -2.65
C THR A 139 -34.29 -15.89 -3.84
N THR A 140 -35.23 -16.26 -4.72
CA THR A 140 -34.94 -17.05 -5.92
C THR A 140 -34.14 -16.26 -6.97
N ALA A 141 -33.45 -16.96 -7.87
CA ALA A 141 -32.70 -16.31 -8.96
C ALA A 141 -33.60 -15.43 -9.86
N VAL A 142 -34.82 -15.89 -10.15
CA VAL A 142 -35.80 -15.17 -10.99
C VAL A 142 -36.26 -13.86 -10.33
N GLU A 143 -36.49 -13.88 -9.02
CA GLU A 143 -36.86 -12.67 -8.27
C GLU A 143 -35.70 -11.65 -8.24
N LYS A 144 -34.46 -12.13 -8.05
CA LYS A 144 -33.27 -11.28 -8.14
C LYS A 144 -33.13 -10.68 -9.53
N GLU A 145 -33.32 -11.47 -10.59
CA GLU A 145 -33.25 -11.01 -11.98
C GLU A 145 -34.30 -9.92 -12.27
N ALA A 146 -35.54 -10.09 -11.81
CA ALA A 146 -36.59 -9.07 -11.96
C ALA A 146 -36.22 -7.75 -11.27
N PHE A 147 -35.67 -7.81 -10.05
CA PHE A 147 -35.18 -6.64 -9.33
C PHE A 147 -34.00 -5.97 -10.07
N PHE A 148 -33.02 -6.75 -10.47
CA PHE A 148 -31.82 -6.26 -11.15
C PHE A 148 -32.11 -5.71 -12.55
N ASN A 149 -33.15 -6.17 -13.23
CA ASN A 149 -33.63 -5.55 -14.47
C ASN A 149 -34.04 -4.10 -14.23
N GLN A 150 -34.76 -3.78 -13.15
CA GLN A 150 -35.13 -2.40 -12.82
C GLN A 150 -33.89 -1.53 -12.54
N VAL A 151 -32.90 -2.07 -11.82
CA VAL A 151 -31.63 -1.38 -11.54
C VAL A 151 -30.85 -1.15 -12.84
N ASN A 152 -30.79 -2.13 -13.74
CA ASN A 152 -30.11 -2.00 -15.02
C ASN A 152 -30.73 -0.89 -15.89
N GLN A 153 -32.07 -0.81 -15.97
CA GLN A 153 -32.75 0.26 -16.71
C GLN A 153 -32.38 1.65 -16.18
N ALA A 154 -32.20 1.79 -14.85
CA ALA A 154 -31.71 3.02 -14.23
C ALA A 154 -30.27 3.31 -14.67
N VAL A 155 -29.35 2.33 -14.55
CA VAL A 155 -27.92 2.48 -14.90
C VAL A 155 -27.68 2.77 -16.39
N LEU A 156 -28.55 2.26 -17.27
CA LEU A 156 -28.53 2.59 -18.71
C LEU A 156 -28.98 4.03 -19.02
N GLY A 157 -29.49 4.76 -18.02
CA GLY A 157 -29.87 6.17 -18.15
C GLY A 157 -31.17 6.41 -18.93
N ILE A 158 -32.02 5.38 -19.06
CA ILE A 158 -33.29 5.45 -19.82
C ILE A 158 -34.24 6.50 -19.22
N HIS A 159 -34.13 6.76 -17.93
CA HIS A 159 -34.94 7.73 -17.19
C HIS A 159 -34.21 9.05 -16.87
N GLY A 160 -33.08 9.32 -17.52
CA GLY A 160 -32.31 10.55 -17.36
C GLY A 160 -31.06 10.41 -16.47
N LEU A 161 -30.22 11.44 -16.48
CA LEU A 161 -28.89 11.43 -15.85
C LEU A 161 -28.91 11.28 -14.33
N ASP A 162 -29.91 11.87 -13.65
CA ASP A 162 -30.04 11.77 -12.18
C ASP A 162 -30.35 10.34 -11.75
N VAL A 163 -31.27 9.68 -12.47
CA VAL A 163 -31.63 8.27 -12.24
C VAL A 163 -30.46 7.36 -12.61
N GLN A 164 -29.70 7.70 -13.64
CA GLN A 164 -28.47 7.00 -14.01
C GLN A 164 -27.44 7.01 -12.89
N PHE A 165 -27.12 8.20 -12.37
CA PHE A 165 -26.22 8.39 -11.24
C PHE A 165 -26.68 7.62 -10.01
N THR A 166 -27.99 7.68 -9.74
CA THR A 166 -28.62 7.00 -8.60
C THR A 166 -28.55 5.47 -8.73
N GLY A 167 -28.79 4.93 -9.93
CA GLY A 167 -28.65 3.50 -10.21
C GLY A 167 -27.22 2.99 -9.97
N VAL A 168 -26.22 3.77 -10.39
CA VAL A 168 -24.81 3.42 -10.15
C VAL A 168 -24.46 3.47 -8.65
N ASN A 169 -24.88 4.50 -7.92
CA ASN A 169 -24.62 4.60 -6.47
C ASN A 169 -25.39 3.54 -5.65
N PHE A 170 -26.55 3.09 -6.14
CA PHE A 170 -27.24 1.96 -5.53
C PHE A 170 -26.40 0.68 -5.66
N LEU A 171 -25.82 0.41 -6.83
CA LEU A 171 -24.90 -0.73 -7.01
C LEU A 171 -23.64 -0.60 -6.14
N GLU A 172 -23.09 0.60 -6.00
CA GLU A 172 -21.97 0.88 -5.08
C GLU A 172 -22.34 0.55 -3.63
N SER A 173 -23.53 0.98 -3.18
CA SER A 173 -24.06 0.64 -1.86
C SER A 173 -24.26 -0.87 -1.68
N LEU A 174 -24.73 -1.55 -2.73
CA LEU A 174 -24.94 -3.00 -2.73
C LEU A 174 -23.63 -3.76 -2.64
N VAL A 175 -22.62 -3.44 -3.46
CA VAL A 175 -21.29 -4.08 -3.39
C VAL A 175 -20.64 -3.83 -2.03
N SER A 176 -20.74 -2.61 -1.50
CA SER A 176 -20.23 -2.26 -0.16
C SER A 176 -20.85 -3.11 0.94
N GLU A 177 -22.16 -3.33 0.86
CA GLU A 177 -22.89 -4.10 1.86
C GLU A 177 -22.50 -5.58 1.83
N PHE A 178 -22.01 -6.14 0.73
CA PHE A 178 -21.56 -7.54 0.70
C PHE A 178 -20.10 -7.74 1.12
N SER A 179 -19.35 -6.66 1.37
CA SER A 179 -17.97 -6.71 1.85
C SER A 179 -17.88 -7.22 3.31
N PRO A 180 -16.78 -7.90 3.72
CA PRO A 180 -16.60 -8.39 5.08
C PRO A 180 -16.73 -7.32 6.17
N SER A 181 -16.28 -6.09 5.90
CA SER A 181 -16.25 -4.97 6.86
C SER A 181 -17.63 -4.52 7.35
N THR A 182 -18.70 -4.88 6.64
CA THR A 182 -20.09 -4.54 6.97
C THR A 182 -20.87 -5.68 7.63
N SER A 183 -20.22 -6.82 7.90
CA SER A 183 -20.89 -8.06 8.34
C SER A 183 -21.50 -7.97 9.75
N SER A 184 -20.95 -7.19 10.67
CA SER A 184 -21.40 -7.15 12.08
C SER A 184 -22.80 -6.56 12.27
N ALA A 185 -23.26 -5.69 11.37
CA ALA A 185 -24.49 -4.93 11.54
C ALA A 185 -25.78 -5.77 11.45
N MET A 186 -25.73 -6.96 10.84
CA MET A 186 -26.93 -7.80 10.62
C MET A 186 -27.20 -8.82 11.74
N GLY A 187 -26.24 -9.04 12.65
CA GLY A 187 -26.36 -10.03 13.72
C GLY A 187 -26.50 -11.49 13.24
N LEU A 188 -26.00 -11.80 12.04
CA LEU A 188 -26.06 -13.13 11.43
C LEU A 188 -24.71 -13.87 11.53
N PRO A 189 -24.70 -15.21 11.42
CA PRO A 189 -23.47 -16.01 11.45
C PRO A 189 -22.51 -15.66 10.30
N ARG A 190 -21.19 -15.85 10.52
CA ARG A 190 -20.15 -15.59 9.51
C ARG A 190 -20.38 -16.37 8.22
N GLU A 191 -20.88 -17.61 8.34
CA GLU A 191 -21.16 -18.49 7.21
C GLU A 191 -22.21 -17.90 6.27
N PHE A 192 -23.20 -17.18 6.80
CA PHE A 192 -24.20 -16.47 5.99
C PHE A 192 -23.54 -15.39 5.15
N HIS A 193 -22.68 -14.57 5.77
CA HIS A 193 -21.98 -13.49 5.08
C HIS A 193 -21.05 -14.01 3.99
N GLU A 194 -20.33 -15.10 4.26
CA GLU A 194 -19.44 -15.74 3.29
C GLU A 194 -20.21 -16.34 2.10
N GLN A 195 -21.37 -16.96 2.35
CA GLN A 195 -22.23 -17.48 1.28
C GLN A 195 -22.78 -16.35 0.39
N CYS A 196 -23.25 -15.26 0.99
CA CYS A 196 -23.70 -14.07 0.26
C CYS A 196 -22.56 -13.47 -0.58
N ARG A 197 -21.37 -13.30 0.02
CA ARG A 197 -20.17 -12.79 -0.65
C ARG A 197 -19.82 -13.63 -1.88
N ARG A 198 -19.73 -14.95 -1.69
CA ARG A 198 -19.37 -15.89 -2.76
C ARG A 198 -20.39 -15.93 -3.90
N SER A 199 -21.69 -15.91 -3.57
CA SER A 199 -22.74 -15.85 -4.59
C SER A 199 -22.71 -14.52 -5.35
N LEU A 200 -22.49 -13.39 -4.68
CA LEU A 200 -22.34 -12.10 -5.38
C LEU A 200 -21.15 -12.12 -6.35
N GLU A 201 -19.98 -12.60 -5.90
CA GLU A 201 -18.75 -12.66 -6.69
C GLU A 201 -18.92 -13.49 -7.97
N ILE A 202 -19.52 -14.69 -7.84
CA ILE A 202 -19.67 -15.63 -8.96
C ILE A 202 -20.77 -15.15 -9.92
N ASP A 203 -21.93 -14.77 -9.40
CA ASP A 203 -23.15 -14.66 -10.20
C ASP A 203 -23.41 -13.23 -10.71
N TYR A 204 -22.96 -12.18 -10.00
CA TYR A 204 -23.42 -10.80 -10.24
C TYR A 204 -22.31 -9.76 -10.42
N LEU A 205 -21.14 -9.93 -9.79
CA LEU A 205 -20.10 -8.89 -9.74
C LEU A 205 -19.59 -8.52 -11.15
N LYS A 206 -19.40 -9.52 -12.03
CA LYS A 206 -19.04 -9.31 -13.44
C LYS A 206 -20.10 -8.49 -14.18
N MET A 207 -21.37 -8.79 -13.94
CA MET A 207 -22.48 -8.08 -14.57
C MET A 207 -22.53 -6.61 -14.12
N PHE A 208 -22.38 -6.33 -12.83
CA PHE A 208 -22.35 -4.96 -12.31
C PHE A 208 -21.19 -4.14 -12.85
N TYR A 209 -20.03 -4.78 -13.01
CA TYR A 209 -18.88 -4.15 -13.66
C TYR A 209 -19.19 -3.74 -15.10
N CYS A 210 -19.81 -4.63 -15.89
CA CYS A 210 -20.22 -4.31 -17.26
C CYS A 210 -21.21 -3.14 -17.30
N TRP A 211 -22.20 -3.11 -16.40
CA TRP A 211 -23.16 -2.01 -16.34
C TRP A 211 -22.50 -0.67 -15.98
N ALA A 212 -21.56 -0.68 -15.03
CA ALA A 212 -20.79 0.51 -14.67
C ALA A 212 -19.96 1.01 -15.87
N ARG A 213 -19.23 0.11 -16.54
CA ARG A 213 -18.46 0.42 -17.75
C ARG A 213 -19.34 1.03 -18.83
N ASP A 214 -20.48 0.41 -19.12
CA ASP A 214 -21.39 0.85 -20.18
C ASP A 214 -22.02 2.21 -19.83
N ALA A 215 -22.33 2.46 -18.55
CA ALA A 215 -22.76 3.76 -18.07
C ALA A 215 -21.69 4.85 -18.28
N ALA A 216 -20.43 4.58 -17.96
CA ALA A 216 -19.32 5.52 -18.20
C ALA A 216 -19.12 5.80 -19.70
N LEU A 217 -19.14 4.74 -20.53
CA LEU A 217 -19.04 4.85 -21.98
C LEU A 217 -20.17 5.71 -22.58
N SER A 218 -21.40 5.55 -22.09
CA SER A 218 -22.57 6.27 -22.60
C SER A 218 -22.48 7.79 -22.49
N VAL A 219 -21.71 8.29 -21.51
CA VAL A 219 -21.57 9.73 -21.23
C VAL A 219 -20.24 10.32 -21.67
N THR A 220 -19.26 9.48 -22.04
CA THR A 220 -17.87 9.90 -22.30
C THR A 220 -17.75 10.93 -23.41
N ASN A 221 -18.38 10.72 -24.57
CA ASN A 221 -18.24 11.64 -25.71
C ASN A 221 -18.69 13.07 -25.35
N ARG A 222 -19.77 13.19 -24.57
CA ARG A 222 -20.28 14.50 -24.11
C ARG A 222 -19.32 15.20 -23.15
N ILE A 223 -18.58 14.42 -22.34
CA ILE A 223 -17.57 14.96 -21.41
C ILE A 223 -16.35 15.47 -22.19
N VAL A 224 -15.90 14.71 -23.20
CA VAL A 224 -14.70 15.04 -23.98
C VAL A 224 -14.96 16.19 -24.96
N GLU A 225 -16.11 16.22 -25.63
CA GLU A 225 -16.44 17.23 -26.64
C GLU A 225 -16.86 18.58 -26.05
N SER A 226 -17.32 18.61 -24.79
CA SER A 226 -17.78 19.85 -24.17
C SER A 226 -16.62 20.77 -23.78
N LYS A 227 -16.83 22.08 -23.93
CA LYS A 227 -15.86 23.12 -23.52
C LYS A 227 -16.00 23.57 -22.06
N SER A 228 -16.98 23.05 -21.34
CA SER A 228 -17.30 23.43 -19.96
C SER A 228 -17.59 22.17 -19.13
N GLU A 229 -17.82 22.35 -17.83
CA GLU A 229 -18.26 21.29 -16.93
C GLU A 229 -19.67 20.84 -17.33
N VAL A 230 -19.87 19.53 -17.41
CA VAL A 230 -21.14 18.93 -17.83
C VAL A 230 -21.66 17.98 -16.74
N PRO A 231 -22.99 17.91 -16.51
CA PRO A 231 -23.56 17.08 -15.46
C PRO A 231 -23.25 15.59 -15.64
N GLU A 232 -22.95 15.14 -16.86
CA GLU A 232 -22.47 13.80 -17.21
C GLU A 232 -21.24 13.35 -16.39
N VAL A 233 -20.38 14.28 -15.96
CA VAL A 233 -19.17 13.98 -15.18
C VAL A 233 -19.51 13.20 -13.91
N LYS A 234 -20.64 13.50 -13.24
CA LYS A 234 -21.03 12.80 -12.01
C LYS A 234 -21.34 11.32 -12.23
N VAL A 235 -21.94 10.98 -13.37
CA VAL A 235 -22.26 9.58 -13.74
C VAL A 235 -20.97 8.85 -14.05
N CYS A 236 -20.10 9.43 -14.88
CA CYS A 236 -18.82 8.82 -15.23
C CYS A 236 -17.96 8.60 -13.98
N ASN A 237 -17.87 9.60 -13.10
CA ASN A 237 -17.16 9.48 -11.83
C ASN A 237 -17.73 8.36 -10.94
N ALA A 238 -19.06 8.31 -10.75
CA ALA A 238 -19.69 7.24 -9.97
C ALA A 238 -19.43 5.85 -10.57
N ALA A 239 -19.46 5.72 -11.89
CA ALA A 239 -19.19 4.47 -12.58
C ALA A 239 -17.73 4.02 -12.43
N LEU A 240 -16.76 4.94 -12.56
CA LEU A 240 -15.34 4.67 -12.32
C LEU A 240 -15.09 4.23 -10.87
N ARG A 241 -15.72 4.88 -9.89
CA ARG A 241 -15.64 4.50 -8.47
C ARG A 241 -16.20 3.09 -8.21
N LEU A 242 -17.36 2.76 -8.79
CA LEU A 242 -17.93 1.42 -8.69
C LEU A 242 -17.02 0.36 -9.33
N MET A 243 -16.47 0.64 -10.52
CA MET A 243 -15.51 -0.28 -11.14
C MET A 243 -14.27 -0.48 -10.26
N LEU A 244 -13.72 0.60 -9.69
CA LEU A 244 -12.58 0.51 -8.77
C LEU A 244 -12.93 -0.33 -7.53
N GLN A 245 -14.09 -0.09 -6.91
CA GLN A 245 -14.54 -0.88 -5.77
C GLN A 245 -14.66 -2.37 -6.09
N ILE A 246 -15.19 -2.70 -7.27
CA ILE A 246 -15.31 -4.09 -7.74
C ILE A 246 -13.93 -4.71 -7.97
N LEU A 247 -12.96 -3.97 -8.52
CA LEU A 247 -11.60 -4.50 -8.70
C LEU A 247 -10.85 -4.64 -7.37
N ASN A 248 -11.17 -3.85 -6.36
CA ASN A 248 -10.65 -3.99 -5.00
C ASN A 248 -11.36 -5.11 -4.20
N TRP A 249 -12.26 -5.87 -4.83
CA TRP A 249 -12.86 -7.05 -4.23
C TRP A 249 -11.80 -8.14 -4.04
N ASP A 250 -11.77 -8.77 -2.87
CA ASP A 250 -10.87 -9.89 -2.60
C ASP A 250 -11.46 -11.18 -3.21
N PHE A 251 -11.00 -11.50 -4.43
CA PHE A 251 -11.49 -12.63 -5.24
C PHE A 251 -10.99 -13.97 -4.69
N HIS A 252 -11.91 -14.89 -4.37
CA HIS A 252 -11.56 -16.17 -3.72
C HIS A 252 -11.45 -17.37 -4.69
N LEU A 253 -11.81 -17.21 -5.96
CA LEU A 253 -11.87 -18.30 -6.94
C LEU A 253 -10.53 -18.95 -7.32
N ASN A 254 -9.38 -18.49 -6.80
CA ASN A 254 -8.07 -19.02 -7.19
C ASN A 254 -7.10 -19.39 -6.04
N ASN A 255 -7.53 -19.33 -4.77
CA ASN A 255 -6.68 -19.71 -3.64
C ASN A 255 -6.62 -21.23 -3.41
N ASN A 256 -6.00 -21.96 -4.35
CA ASN A 256 -5.38 -23.26 -4.07
C ASN A 256 -3.89 -23.13 -3.68
N SER A 257 -3.37 -21.90 -3.57
CA SER A 257 -2.05 -21.67 -3.00
C SER A 257 -2.16 -21.51 -1.49
N THR A 258 -1.37 -22.29 -0.76
CA THR A 258 -1.17 -22.23 0.69
C THR A 258 -0.46 -20.94 1.09
N LYS A 259 -1.06 -19.78 0.79
CA LYS A 259 -0.77 -18.53 1.50
C LYS A 259 -1.84 -18.41 2.57
N THR A 260 -1.39 -18.67 3.79
CA THR A 260 -1.96 -18.29 5.08
C THR A 260 -3.34 -17.65 4.98
N SER A 261 -4.36 -18.42 5.37
CA SER A 261 -5.67 -17.88 5.71
C SER A 261 -5.50 -16.88 6.85
N ILE A 262 -5.11 -15.65 6.53
CA ILE A 262 -5.25 -14.53 7.44
C ILE A 262 -6.75 -14.36 7.59
N ASN A 263 -7.23 -14.75 8.77
CA ASN A 263 -8.60 -14.57 9.19
C ASN A 263 -8.95 -13.09 9.03
N VAL A 264 -9.71 -12.74 7.99
CA VAL A 264 -10.27 -11.39 7.76
C VAL A 264 -11.24 -10.95 8.89
N PHE A 265 -11.39 -11.77 9.95
CA PHE A 265 -12.21 -11.51 11.12
C PHE A 265 -11.46 -11.63 12.47
N SER A 266 -10.12 -11.65 12.50
CA SER A 266 -9.39 -11.52 13.77
C SER A 266 -9.35 -10.07 14.25
N ALA A 267 -10.50 -9.55 14.68
CA ALA A 267 -10.51 -8.47 15.65
C ALA A 267 -10.03 -9.05 16.99
N GLY A 268 -8.76 -8.84 17.35
CA GLY A 268 -8.28 -9.04 18.72
C GLY A 268 -7.34 -10.21 19.01
N ALA A 269 -6.56 -10.71 18.05
CA ALA A 269 -5.42 -11.57 18.35
C ALA A 269 -4.14 -10.92 17.78
N ARG A 270 -3.32 -10.39 18.69
CA ARG A 270 -2.02 -9.76 18.46
C ARG A 270 -1.10 -10.66 17.64
N LEU A 271 -1.09 -10.44 16.33
CA LEU A 271 0.03 -10.65 15.41
C LEU A 271 0.17 -9.36 14.59
N ASP A 272 0.16 -8.24 15.31
CA ASP A 272 0.63 -6.95 14.82
C ASP A 272 2.12 -6.91 15.13
N ILE A 273 2.97 -6.80 14.11
CA ILE A 273 4.21 -5.97 14.12
C ILE A 273 4.79 -5.81 12.70
N ASP A 274 4.58 -6.72 11.73
CA ASP A 274 5.40 -6.69 10.49
C ASP A 274 4.74 -6.26 9.15
N SER A 275 3.44 -5.96 9.10
CA SER A 275 2.79 -5.60 7.82
C SER A 275 2.02 -4.28 7.79
N SER A 276 2.11 -3.46 8.85
CA SER A 276 1.28 -2.26 9.00
C SER A 276 1.74 -1.04 8.19
N LYS A 277 2.82 -1.13 7.42
CA LYS A 277 3.44 0.05 6.77
C LYS A 277 3.80 -0.08 5.29
N ARG A 278 3.69 -1.26 4.68
CA ARG A 278 3.88 -1.36 3.22
C ARG A 278 2.74 -0.63 2.54
N SER A 279 3.07 0.26 1.61
CA SER A 279 2.13 0.97 0.77
C SER A 279 1.10 -0.02 0.22
N GLU A 280 -0.19 0.20 0.52
CA GLU A 280 -1.25 -0.75 0.23
C GLU A 280 -1.32 -1.05 -1.29
N CYS A 281 -0.90 -2.26 -1.69
CA CYS A 281 -1.06 -2.78 -3.04
C CYS A 281 -2.01 -3.99 -2.99
N THR A 282 -3.26 -3.80 -3.44
CA THR A 282 -4.26 -4.87 -3.49
C THR A 282 -4.21 -5.57 -4.84
N LEU A 283 -3.74 -6.81 -4.87
CA LEU A 283 -3.67 -7.62 -6.10
C LEU A 283 -5.08 -7.97 -6.61
N VAL A 284 -5.28 -7.84 -7.92
CA VAL A 284 -6.56 -8.16 -8.57
C VAL A 284 -6.45 -9.50 -9.29
N GLN A 285 -7.13 -10.52 -8.76
CA GLN A 285 -7.02 -11.91 -9.26
C GLN A 285 -8.37 -12.54 -9.65
N PRO A 286 -9.14 -11.94 -10.58
CA PRO A 286 -10.38 -12.52 -11.07
C PRO A 286 -10.12 -13.80 -11.88
N GLY A 287 -11.12 -14.68 -11.91
CA GLY A 287 -11.05 -15.92 -12.68
C GLY A 287 -11.10 -15.70 -14.21
N PRO A 288 -10.84 -16.75 -15.03
CA PRO A 288 -10.80 -16.66 -16.49
C PRO A 288 -12.08 -16.12 -17.13
N ALA A 289 -13.22 -16.26 -16.44
CA ALA A 289 -14.51 -15.73 -16.86
C ALA A 289 -14.54 -14.19 -17.00
N TRP A 290 -13.57 -13.45 -16.47
CA TRP A 290 -13.49 -11.99 -16.56
C TRP A 290 -12.67 -11.48 -17.74
N ARG A 291 -12.00 -12.37 -18.48
CA ARG A 291 -11.05 -12.00 -19.54
C ARG A 291 -11.68 -11.21 -20.68
N ASP A 292 -12.86 -11.59 -21.12
CA ASP A 292 -13.63 -10.90 -22.17
C ASP A 292 -13.95 -9.45 -21.78
N VAL A 293 -14.13 -9.19 -20.49
CA VAL A 293 -14.52 -7.88 -19.96
C VAL A 293 -13.31 -7.00 -19.62
N LEU A 294 -12.28 -7.55 -18.98
CA LEU A 294 -11.14 -6.76 -18.48
C LEU A 294 -9.99 -6.65 -19.48
N ILE A 295 -9.78 -7.66 -20.32
CA ILE A 295 -8.64 -7.72 -21.26
C ILE A 295 -9.11 -7.48 -22.69
N SER A 296 -10.04 -8.29 -23.20
CA SER A 296 -10.38 -8.31 -24.64
C SER A 296 -11.34 -7.19 -25.08
N SER A 297 -11.90 -6.42 -24.15
CA SER A 297 -12.92 -5.40 -24.44
C SER A 297 -12.37 -4.07 -24.98
N GLY A 298 -11.05 -3.86 -24.94
CA GLY A 298 -10.44 -2.55 -25.24
C GLY A 298 -10.64 -1.50 -24.13
N HIS A 299 -11.19 -1.89 -22.98
CA HIS A 299 -11.53 -1.00 -21.87
C HIS A 299 -10.33 -0.20 -21.33
N ILE A 300 -9.15 -0.83 -21.24
CA ILE A 300 -7.92 -0.18 -20.78
C ILE A 300 -7.53 0.97 -21.71
N GLY A 301 -7.57 0.73 -23.03
CA GLY A 301 -7.27 1.75 -24.03
C GLY A 301 -8.25 2.92 -23.95
N TRP A 302 -9.54 2.63 -23.78
CA TRP A 302 -10.54 3.67 -23.54
C TRP A 302 -10.23 4.48 -22.27
N LEU A 303 -9.89 3.83 -21.15
CA LEU A 303 -9.67 4.49 -19.87
C LEU A 303 -8.44 5.41 -19.90
N VAL A 304 -7.33 4.92 -20.48
CA VAL A 304 -6.11 5.73 -20.68
C VAL A 304 -6.39 6.92 -21.59
N ASN A 305 -7.12 6.70 -22.69
CA ASN A 305 -7.50 7.79 -23.61
C ASN A 305 -8.47 8.79 -22.98
N LEU A 306 -9.40 8.33 -22.13
CA LEU A 306 -10.30 9.20 -21.38
C LEU A 306 -9.49 10.12 -20.46
N TYR A 307 -8.56 9.56 -19.68
CA TYR A 307 -7.70 10.36 -18.81
C TYR A 307 -6.85 11.35 -19.61
N ALA A 308 -6.23 10.91 -20.72
CA ALA A 308 -5.45 11.78 -21.59
C ALA A 308 -6.29 12.93 -22.18
N ALA A 309 -7.54 12.65 -22.58
CA ALA A 309 -8.45 13.68 -23.08
C ALA A 309 -8.84 14.68 -21.98
N LEU A 310 -9.12 14.22 -20.76
CA LEU A 310 -9.38 15.07 -19.60
C LEU A 310 -8.17 15.96 -19.28
N ARG A 311 -6.97 15.37 -19.29
CA ARG A 311 -5.69 16.06 -19.08
C ARG A 311 -5.47 17.19 -20.07
N GLN A 312 -5.69 16.94 -21.36
CA GLN A 312 -5.57 17.98 -22.39
C GLN A 312 -6.62 19.08 -22.22
N LYS A 313 -7.88 18.70 -21.98
CA LYS A 313 -9.02 19.61 -21.82
C LYS A 313 -8.79 20.62 -20.69
N PHE A 314 -8.30 20.15 -19.55
CA PHE A 314 -8.16 20.97 -18.34
C PHE A 314 -6.73 21.44 -18.05
N SER A 315 -5.78 21.23 -18.97
CA SER A 315 -4.37 21.62 -18.84
C SER A 315 -4.12 23.09 -18.43
N ARG A 316 -5.10 23.98 -18.59
CA ARG A 316 -5.02 25.41 -18.24
C ARG A 316 -5.64 25.75 -16.88
N GLU A 317 -6.34 24.82 -16.24
CA GLU A 317 -7.00 25.01 -14.94
C GLU A 317 -6.13 24.38 -13.85
N GLY A 318 -5.56 25.19 -12.95
CA GLY A 318 -4.56 24.70 -11.97
C GLY A 318 -5.00 23.56 -11.04
N TYR A 319 -6.30 23.29 -10.91
CA TYR A 319 -6.87 22.35 -9.94
C TYR A 319 -7.50 21.08 -10.57
N TRP A 320 -7.32 20.84 -11.87
CA TRP A 320 -8.03 19.75 -12.54
C TRP A 320 -7.55 18.36 -12.14
N LEU A 321 -6.28 18.24 -11.75
CA LEU A 321 -5.67 16.96 -11.38
C LEU A 321 -6.41 16.29 -10.23
N ASP A 322 -6.98 17.09 -9.32
CA ASP A 322 -7.65 16.60 -8.13
C ASP A 322 -9.17 16.65 -8.26
N CYS A 323 -9.69 16.89 -9.46
CA CYS A 323 -11.13 16.76 -9.70
C CYS A 323 -11.56 15.28 -9.54
N PRO A 324 -12.79 15.02 -9.05
CA PRO A 324 -13.21 13.66 -8.70
C PRO A 324 -13.07 12.64 -9.84
N ILE A 325 -13.40 13.03 -11.08
CA ILE A 325 -13.28 12.14 -12.25
C ILE A 325 -11.83 11.81 -12.59
N ALA A 326 -10.90 12.76 -12.47
CA ALA A 326 -9.48 12.52 -12.71
C ALA A 326 -8.89 11.59 -11.66
N VAL A 327 -9.22 11.82 -10.38
CA VAL A 327 -8.82 10.94 -9.26
C VAL A 327 -9.35 9.52 -9.47
N SER A 328 -10.65 9.36 -9.76
CA SER A 328 -11.24 8.04 -9.99
C SER A 328 -10.64 7.33 -11.21
N ALA A 329 -10.35 8.05 -12.28
CA ALA A 329 -9.70 7.50 -13.47
C ALA A 329 -8.27 7.03 -13.16
N ARG A 330 -7.45 7.86 -12.50
CA ARG A 330 -6.08 7.46 -12.11
C ARG A 330 -6.06 6.26 -11.18
N LYS A 331 -6.89 6.27 -10.12
CA LYS A 331 -6.98 5.13 -9.20
C LYS A 331 -7.40 3.85 -9.91
N LEU A 332 -8.33 3.93 -10.87
CA LEU A 332 -8.71 2.77 -11.67
C LEU A 332 -7.57 2.29 -12.58
N ILE A 333 -6.82 3.20 -13.22
CA ILE A 333 -5.62 2.87 -14.01
C ILE A 333 -4.56 2.18 -13.13
N VAL A 334 -4.28 2.71 -11.94
CA VAL A 334 -3.36 2.10 -10.95
C VAL A 334 -3.85 0.71 -10.57
N GLN A 335 -5.14 0.52 -10.29
CA GLN A 335 -5.67 -0.78 -9.91
C GLN A 335 -5.53 -1.82 -11.02
N PHE A 336 -5.69 -1.41 -12.29
CA PHE A 336 -5.43 -2.29 -13.44
C PHE A 336 -3.98 -2.73 -13.56
N CYS A 337 -3.02 -1.99 -13.01
CA CYS A 337 -1.60 -2.39 -12.99
C CYS A 337 -1.34 -3.59 -12.07
N SER A 338 -2.24 -3.88 -11.14
CA SER A 338 -2.15 -5.01 -10.20
C SER A 338 -2.92 -6.26 -10.66
N LEU A 339 -3.50 -6.22 -11.87
CA LEU A 339 -4.25 -7.34 -12.45
C LEU A 339 -3.31 -8.50 -12.76
N THR A 340 -3.57 -9.68 -12.20
CA THR A 340 -2.72 -10.87 -12.35
C THR A 340 -3.52 -12.18 -12.18
N GLY A 341 -2.85 -13.32 -12.27
CA GLY A 341 -3.45 -14.65 -12.08
C GLY A 341 -4.02 -15.27 -13.36
N THR A 342 -4.95 -16.20 -13.18
CA THR A 342 -5.45 -17.09 -14.27
C THR A 342 -6.26 -16.38 -15.37
N ILE A 343 -6.54 -15.08 -15.23
CA ILE A 343 -7.18 -14.27 -16.27
C ILE A 343 -6.30 -14.17 -17.53
N PHE A 344 -4.98 -14.17 -17.36
CA PHE A 344 -4.02 -14.30 -18.44
C PHE A 344 -3.84 -15.80 -18.72
N LEU A 345 -4.17 -16.24 -19.94
CA LEU A 345 -3.91 -17.62 -20.34
C LEU A 345 -2.41 -17.91 -20.35
N SER A 346 -2.03 -19.18 -20.41
CA SER A 346 -0.65 -19.66 -20.47
C SER A 346 0.06 -19.36 -21.81
N ASP A 347 -0.01 -18.12 -22.29
CA ASP A 347 0.66 -17.61 -23.50
C ASP A 347 2.09 -17.13 -23.22
N ASN A 348 2.77 -17.79 -22.28
CA ASN A 348 4.07 -17.38 -21.75
C ASN A 348 4.11 -15.95 -21.17
N GLY A 349 2.96 -15.34 -20.85
CA GLY A 349 2.90 -14.02 -20.22
C GLY A 349 2.85 -12.84 -21.19
N GLN A 350 2.85 -13.09 -22.50
CA GLN A 350 2.89 -12.02 -23.52
C GLN A 350 1.69 -11.07 -23.44
N MET A 351 0.46 -11.58 -23.25
CA MET A 351 -0.68 -10.70 -23.07
C MET A 351 -0.62 -9.89 -21.78
N HIS A 352 -0.05 -10.46 -20.71
CA HIS A 352 0.13 -9.74 -19.45
C HIS A 352 1.12 -8.59 -19.64
N GLU A 353 2.25 -8.85 -20.31
CA GLU A 353 3.22 -7.81 -20.68
C GLU A 353 2.60 -6.72 -21.56
N HIS A 354 1.79 -7.09 -22.56
CA HIS A 354 1.10 -6.12 -23.41
C HIS A 354 0.11 -5.25 -22.62
N HIS A 355 -0.65 -5.86 -21.70
CA HIS A 355 -1.57 -5.17 -20.79
C HIS A 355 -0.83 -4.13 -19.93
N LEU A 356 0.27 -4.53 -19.29
CA LEU A 356 1.08 -3.64 -18.45
C LEU A 356 1.75 -2.54 -19.28
N LEU A 357 2.25 -2.85 -20.47
CA LEU A 357 2.84 -1.88 -21.38
C LEU A 357 1.84 -0.80 -21.80
N GLN A 358 0.59 -1.20 -22.10
CA GLN A 358 -0.46 -0.26 -22.46
C GLN A 358 -0.76 0.72 -21.31
N LEU A 359 -0.85 0.22 -20.07
CA LEU A 359 -1.05 1.07 -18.90
C LEU A 359 0.15 2.00 -18.67
N LEU A 360 1.36 1.46 -18.71
CA LEU A 360 2.60 2.19 -18.48
C LEU A 360 2.80 3.30 -19.53
N SER A 361 2.38 3.07 -20.78
CA SER A 361 2.40 4.10 -21.83
C SER A 361 1.50 5.31 -21.52
N GLY A 362 0.41 5.12 -20.76
CA GLY A 362 -0.46 6.19 -20.29
C GLY A 362 0.03 6.89 -19.01
N ILE A 363 0.77 6.17 -18.17
CA ILE A 363 1.30 6.65 -16.89
C ILE A 363 2.62 7.41 -17.07
N ILE A 364 3.41 7.10 -18.11
CA ILE A 364 4.76 7.66 -18.28
C ILE A 364 4.77 9.19 -18.24
N GLU A 365 3.75 9.85 -18.79
CA GLU A 365 3.67 11.31 -18.79
C GLU A 365 3.36 11.93 -17.40
N TRP A 366 3.07 11.11 -16.39
CA TRP A 366 2.84 11.54 -15.01
C TRP A 366 4.16 11.68 -14.25
N ILE A 367 5.17 10.89 -14.63
CA ILE A 367 6.42 10.71 -13.87
C ILE A 367 7.70 11.00 -14.67
N ASP A 368 7.65 11.03 -16.01
CA ASP A 368 8.82 11.25 -16.88
C ASP A 368 8.74 12.61 -17.63
N PRO A 369 9.83 13.41 -17.66
CA PRO A 369 11.07 13.25 -16.90
C PRO A 369 10.90 13.67 -15.42
N PRO A 370 11.43 12.91 -14.44
CA PRO A 370 11.18 13.14 -13.01
C PRO A 370 11.53 14.56 -12.54
N GLU A 371 12.66 15.12 -12.98
CA GLU A 371 13.10 16.47 -12.62
C GLU A 371 12.09 17.55 -13.04
N ALA A 372 11.49 17.42 -14.22
CA ALA A 372 10.50 18.38 -14.70
C ALA A 372 9.19 18.28 -13.91
N VAL A 373 8.79 17.06 -13.52
CA VAL A 373 7.59 16.83 -12.70
C VAL A 373 7.81 17.38 -11.29
N ALA A 374 8.93 17.04 -10.64
CA ALA A 374 9.28 17.53 -9.30
C ALA A 374 9.37 19.07 -9.27
N LYS A 375 10.00 19.68 -10.29
CA LYS A 375 10.04 21.13 -10.44
C LYS A 375 8.65 21.74 -10.60
N ALA A 376 7.77 21.11 -11.39
CA ALA A 376 6.40 21.59 -11.55
C ALA A 376 5.63 21.53 -10.22
N ILE A 377 5.82 20.47 -9.43
CA ILE A 377 5.23 20.36 -8.08
C ILE A 377 5.76 21.48 -7.18
N GLY A 378 7.08 21.73 -7.19
CA GLY A 378 7.69 22.86 -6.48
C GLY A 378 7.19 24.24 -6.94
N CYS A 379 6.63 24.34 -8.16
CA CYS A 379 5.95 25.53 -8.67
C CYS A 379 4.43 25.57 -8.36
N GLY A 380 3.91 24.67 -7.53
CA GLY A 380 2.52 24.62 -7.10
C GLY A 380 1.60 23.72 -7.95
N LYS A 381 2.14 22.84 -8.80
CA LYS A 381 1.35 21.76 -9.44
C LYS A 381 1.03 20.69 -8.40
N SER A 382 -0.17 20.12 -8.45
CA SER A 382 -0.52 18.96 -7.62
C SER A 382 0.43 17.76 -7.84
N GLU A 383 0.84 17.15 -6.74
CA GLU A 383 1.67 15.95 -6.64
C GLU A 383 0.93 14.65 -6.96
N SER A 384 -0.40 14.69 -7.13
CA SER A 384 -1.23 13.49 -7.22
C SER A 384 -0.88 12.58 -8.40
N GLU A 385 -0.54 13.14 -9.57
CA GLU A 385 -0.04 12.37 -10.73
C GLU A 385 1.28 11.64 -10.41
N MET A 386 2.19 12.30 -9.68
CA MET A 386 3.48 11.72 -9.31
C MET A 386 3.29 10.54 -8.37
N LEU A 387 2.49 10.72 -7.32
CA LEU A 387 2.21 9.66 -6.33
C LEU A 387 1.46 8.48 -6.96
N ASP A 388 0.43 8.74 -7.76
CA ASP A 388 -0.29 7.67 -8.46
C ASP A 388 0.59 6.93 -9.48
N GLY A 389 1.53 7.63 -10.12
CA GLY A 389 2.55 7.01 -10.97
C GLY A 389 3.51 6.10 -10.19
N CYS A 390 3.94 6.51 -8.99
CA CYS A 390 4.73 5.67 -8.09
C CYS A 390 3.95 4.41 -7.68
N ARG A 391 2.67 4.56 -7.30
CA ARG A 391 1.79 3.42 -6.93
C ARG A 391 1.54 2.47 -8.10
N ALA A 392 1.48 3.00 -9.32
CA ALA A 392 1.39 2.16 -10.51
C ALA A 392 2.66 1.33 -10.70
N LEU A 393 3.86 1.92 -10.57
CA LEU A 393 5.11 1.16 -10.64
C LEU A 393 5.19 0.08 -9.56
N LEU A 394 4.78 0.38 -8.32
CA LEU A 394 4.66 -0.61 -7.24
C LEU A 394 3.73 -1.77 -7.63
N SER A 395 2.58 -1.45 -8.22
CA SER A 395 1.60 -2.46 -8.64
C SER A 395 2.14 -3.36 -9.76
N ILE A 396 2.83 -2.77 -10.74
CA ILE A 396 3.51 -3.51 -11.83
C ILE A 396 4.63 -4.40 -11.25
N ALA A 397 5.42 -3.89 -10.32
CA ALA A 397 6.51 -4.64 -9.68
C ALA A 397 6.00 -5.88 -8.93
N ASN A 398 4.85 -5.80 -8.26
CA ASN A 398 4.27 -6.92 -7.53
C ASN A 398 3.73 -8.06 -8.43
N VAL A 399 3.53 -7.79 -9.72
CA VAL A 399 2.98 -8.78 -10.68
C VAL A 399 3.97 -9.21 -11.76
N THR A 400 5.21 -8.71 -11.72
CA THR A 400 6.25 -9.01 -12.72
C THR A 400 7.53 -9.54 -12.08
N THR A 401 8.39 -10.13 -12.91
CA THR A 401 9.78 -10.37 -12.51
C THR A 401 10.63 -9.14 -12.81
N PRO A 402 11.79 -8.94 -12.16
CA PRO A 402 12.65 -7.78 -12.42
C PRO A 402 13.09 -7.64 -13.88
N PHE A 403 13.25 -8.76 -14.58
CA PHE A 403 13.58 -8.77 -16.01
C PHE A 403 12.42 -8.27 -16.88
N VAL A 404 11.21 -8.81 -16.66
CA VAL A 404 10.01 -8.37 -17.38
C VAL A 404 9.72 -6.91 -17.06
N PHE A 405 9.81 -6.52 -15.79
CA PHE A 405 9.63 -5.14 -15.34
C PHE A 405 10.50 -4.18 -16.15
N ASP A 406 11.80 -4.45 -16.28
CA ASP A 406 12.72 -3.58 -17.01
C ASP A 406 12.41 -3.51 -18.52
N GLN A 407 12.04 -4.63 -19.13
CA GLN A 407 11.75 -4.73 -20.55
C GLN A 407 10.51 -3.93 -20.99
N LEU A 408 9.54 -3.70 -20.10
CA LEU A 408 8.31 -2.99 -20.44
C LEU A 408 8.60 -1.66 -21.16
N LEU A 409 9.37 -0.74 -20.54
CA LEU A 409 9.67 0.55 -21.17
C LEU A 409 10.65 0.46 -22.34
N MET A 410 11.54 -0.53 -22.39
CA MET A 410 12.49 -0.66 -23.50
C MET A 410 11.80 -0.81 -24.87
N SER A 411 10.55 -1.27 -24.88
CA SER A 411 9.74 -1.37 -26.09
C SER A 411 9.30 -0.01 -26.67
N ILE A 412 9.25 1.05 -25.85
CA ILE A 412 8.75 2.37 -26.22
C ILE A 412 9.73 3.52 -25.96
N ARG A 413 10.77 3.29 -25.16
CA ARG A 413 11.77 4.28 -24.74
C ARG A 413 13.19 3.70 -24.86
N PRO A 414 14.23 4.55 -24.94
CA PRO A 414 15.63 4.10 -25.02
C PRO A 414 16.19 3.56 -23.69
N PHE A 415 15.38 3.53 -22.63
CA PHE A 415 15.74 3.05 -21.30
C PHE A 415 14.64 2.12 -20.76
N GLY A 416 15.02 1.19 -19.89
CA GLY A 416 14.09 0.27 -19.23
C GLY A 416 13.43 0.86 -17.98
N THR A 417 12.45 0.14 -17.46
CA THR A 417 11.64 0.58 -16.31
C THR A 417 12.46 0.64 -15.01
N LEU A 418 13.49 -0.20 -14.84
CA LEU A 418 14.39 -0.10 -13.67
C LEU A 418 15.19 1.21 -13.70
N THR A 419 15.61 1.64 -14.88
CA THR A 419 16.30 2.93 -15.04
C THR A 419 15.37 4.08 -14.68
N LEU A 420 14.09 4.04 -15.11
CA LEU A 420 13.10 5.05 -14.71
C LEU A 420 12.86 5.03 -13.19
N LEU A 421 12.73 3.84 -12.60
CA LEU A 421 12.54 3.70 -11.15
C LEU A 421 13.72 4.31 -10.37
N SER A 422 14.94 4.07 -10.83
CA SER A 422 16.15 4.65 -10.25
C SER A 422 16.20 6.18 -10.42
N THR A 423 15.93 6.71 -11.61
CA THR A 423 15.95 8.17 -11.84
C THR A 423 14.87 8.89 -11.04
N LEU A 424 13.69 8.28 -10.90
CA LEU A 424 12.58 8.80 -10.11
C LEU A 424 12.94 8.84 -8.62
N MET A 425 13.47 7.75 -8.07
CA MET A 425 13.94 7.70 -6.68
C MET A 425 15.08 8.68 -6.43
N CYS A 426 16.04 8.79 -7.36
CA CYS A 426 17.12 9.77 -7.26
C CYS A 426 16.58 11.21 -7.18
N GLU A 427 15.57 11.55 -7.98
CA GLU A 427 14.97 12.87 -7.94
C GLU A 427 14.24 13.13 -6.62
N VAL A 428 13.48 12.15 -6.12
CA VAL A 428 12.84 12.22 -4.79
C VAL A 428 13.87 12.43 -3.68
N VAL A 429 15.00 11.72 -3.72
CA VAL A 429 16.10 11.89 -2.74
C VAL A 429 16.69 13.29 -2.83
N LYS A 430 16.93 13.85 -4.03
CA LYS A 430 17.40 15.23 -4.17
C LYS A 430 16.42 16.25 -3.58
N VAL A 431 15.11 16.06 -3.81
CA VAL A 431 14.07 16.93 -3.23
C VAL A 431 14.14 16.87 -1.72
N LEU A 432 14.19 15.66 -1.12
CA LEU A 432 14.34 15.47 0.32
C LEU A 432 15.60 16.15 0.87
N MET A 433 16.72 16.11 0.15
CA MET A 433 17.97 16.80 0.55
C MET A 433 17.88 18.33 0.50
N SER A 434 16.90 18.89 -0.22
CA SER A 434 16.71 20.33 -0.41
C SER A 434 15.62 20.93 0.46
N THR A 435 14.68 20.13 0.94
CA THR A 435 13.57 20.52 1.80
C THR A 435 13.99 20.50 3.27
N TYR A 436 13.50 21.44 4.08
CA TYR A 436 13.75 21.43 5.53
C TYR A 436 13.01 20.26 6.20
N PRO A 437 13.60 19.62 7.23
CA PRO A 437 13.13 18.34 7.79
C PRO A 437 11.78 18.40 8.53
N GLU A 438 11.24 19.59 8.82
CA GLU A 438 10.02 19.77 9.63
C GLU A 438 8.69 19.58 8.85
N GLU A 439 8.71 19.56 7.51
CA GLU A 439 7.48 19.39 6.71
C GLU A 439 7.43 17.99 6.06
N GLU A 440 6.41 17.21 6.44
CA GLU A 440 5.98 16.02 5.69
C GLU A 440 5.50 16.46 4.31
N THR A 441 6.39 16.33 3.33
CA THR A 441 6.12 16.67 1.93
C THR A 441 5.82 15.43 1.10
N TRP A 442 5.26 15.62 -0.10
CA TRP A 442 4.97 14.55 -1.08
C TRP A 442 6.16 13.63 -1.36
N SER A 443 7.40 14.12 -1.19
CA SER A 443 8.62 13.35 -1.44
C SER A 443 8.85 12.26 -0.38
N TRP A 444 8.34 12.42 0.84
CA TRP A 444 8.38 11.36 1.87
C TRP A 444 7.49 10.19 1.46
N GLU A 445 6.25 10.46 1.07
CA GLU A 445 5.33 9.43 0.60
C GLU A 445 5.83 8.77 -0.68
N ALA A 446 6.35 9.55 -1.64
CA ALA A 446 6.94 9.01 -2.86
C ALA A 446 8.14 8.10 -2.56
N ARG A 447 9.03 8.49 -1.62
CA ARG A 447 10.18 7.66 -1.21
C ARG A 447 9.72 6.30 -0.71
N ASP A 448 8.73 6.28 0.18
CA ASP A 448 8.28 5.03 0.81
C ASP A 448 7.62 4.10 -0.21
N ILE A 449 6.77 4.62 -1.11
CA ILE A 449 6.18 3.85 -2.23
C ILE A 449 7.27 3.28 -3.16
N LEU A 450 8.30 4.07 -3.48
CA LEU A 450 9.39 3.63 -4.37
C LEU A 450 10.31 2.61 -3.68
N LEU A 451 10.52 2.72 -2.37
CA LEU A 451 11.24 1.71 -1.60
C LEU A 451 10.47 0.40 -1.51
N ASP A 452 9.15 0.46 -1.34
CA ASP A 452 8.30 -0.72 -1.45
C ASP A 452 8.40 -1.35 -2.86
N THR A 453 8.51 -0.52 -3.90
CA THR A 453 8.66 -0.98 -5.29
C THR A 453 9.98 -1.72 -5.48
N TRP A 454 11.10 -1.17 -5.00
CA TRP A 454 12.40 -1.84 -5.00
C TRP A 454 12.37 -3.13 -4.19
N THR A 455 11.74 -3.12 -3.01
CA THR A 455 11.63 -4.29 -2.15
C THR A 455 10.83 -5.41 -2.82
N ALA A 456 9.71 -5.09 -3.48
CA ALA A 456 8.91 -6.06 -4.24
C ALA A 456 9.71 -6.75 -5.36
N LEU A 457 10.64 -6.04 -6.00
CA LEU A 457 11.50 -6.57 -7.05
C LEU A 457 12.69 -7.37 -6.50
N LEU A 458 13.28 -6.94 -5.38
CA LEU A 458 14.56 -7.46 -4.88
C LEU A 458 14.41 -8.63 -3.88
N VAL A 459 13.38 -8.64 -3.03
CA VAL A 459 13.16 -9.73 -2.06
C VAL A 459 13.03 -11.11 -2.74
N PRO A 460 12.31 -11.26 -3.87
CA PRO A 460 12.27 -12.54 -4.58
C PRO A 460 13.63 -12.98 -5.13
N LEU A 461 14.53 -12.05 -5.48
CA LEU A 461 15.87 -12.38 -5.97
C LEU A 461 16.78 -12.89 -4.85
N ASP A 462 16.70 -12.27 -3.67
CA ASP A 462 17.50 -12.66 -2.50
C ASP A 462 17.08 -14.03 -1.92
N SER A 463 15.79 -14.41 -2.08
CA SER A 463 15.24 -15.65 -1.52
C SER A 463 15.34 -16.89 -2.43
N THR A 464 15.49 -16.74 -3.74
CA THR A 464 15.36 -17.85 -4.71
C THR A 464 16.65 -18.64 -5.01
N GLY A 465 17.69 -18.56 -4.16
CA GLY A 465 18.95 -19.31 -4.37
C GLY A 465 19.67 -18.91 -5.66
N GLY A 466 19.48 -17.64 -6.04
CA GLY A 466 19.94 -16.86 -7.20
C GLY A 466 20.45 -17.52 -8.46
N ASN A 467 19.51 -18.06 -9.23
CA ASN A 467 19.62 -18.12 -10.68
C ASN A 467 19.17 -16.81 -11.38
N ALA A 468 18.61 -15.84 -10.65
CA ALA A 468 18.13 -14.59 -11.20
C ALA A 468 18.94 -13.40 -10.62
N MET A 469 19.55 -12.61 -11.51
CA MET A 469 20.17 -11.32 -11.19
C MET A 469 19.40 -10.23 -11.93
N LEU A 470 19.51 -8.99 -11.45
CA LEU A 470 19.05 -7.83 -12.22
C LEU A 470 19.77 -7.75 -13.59
N PRO A 471 19.15 -7.16 -14.62
CA PRO A 471 19.84 -6.83 -15.85
C PRO A 471 21.01 -5.85 -15.58
N PRO A 472 22.05 -5.83 -16.43
CA PRO A 472 23.24 -4.99 -16.23
C PRO A 472 22.95 -3.50 -16.02
N GLU A 473 21.98 -2.97 -16.78
CA GLU A 473 21.50 -1.59 -16.64
C GLU A 473 20.86 -1.36 -15.27
N GLY A 474 20.07 -2.32 -14.80
CA GLY A 474 19.46 -2.31 -13.46
C GLY A 474 20.48 -2.35 -12.33
N ILE A 475 21.56 -3.14 -12.49
CA ILE A 475 22.67 -3.19 -11.54
C ILE A 475 23.38 -1.81 -11.45
N ASN A 476 23.65 -1.18 -12.60
CA ASN A 476 24.26 0.15 -12.64
C ASN A 476 23.32 1.20 -12.03
N ALA A 477 22.03 1.16 -12.36
CA ALA A 477 21.01 2.05 -11.84
C ALA A 477 20.86 1.93 -10.30
N ALA A 478 20.93 0.71 -9.75
CA ALA A 478 20.93 0.47 -8.31
C ALA A 478 22.20 1.01 -7.63
N GLY A 479 23.37 0.83 -8.26
CA GLY A 479 24.65 1.34 -7.73
C GLY A 479 24.70 2.87 -7.63
N ASN A 480 24.26 3.57 -8.68
CA ASN A 480 24.19 5.05 -8.68
C ASN A 480 23.17 5.56 -7.66
N LEU A 481 22.01 4.91 -7.57
CA LEU A 481 20.98 5.25 -6.60
C LEU A 481 21.49 5.06 -5.17
N PHE A 482 22.14 3.93 -4.88
CA PHE A 482 22.70 3.68 -3.55
C PHE A 482 23.75 4.73 -3.16
N ALA A 483 24.58 5.17 -4.11
CA ALA A 483 25.56 6.22 -3.84
C ALA A 483 24.89 7.54 -3.42
N LEU A 484 23.80 7.93 -4.07
CA LEU A 484 23.04 9.13 -3.73
C LEU A 484 22.27 8.99 -2.41
N ILE A 485 21.73 7.80 -2.12
CA ILE A 485 21.10 7.50 -0.82
C ILE A 485 22.11 7.68 0.31
N VAL A 486 23.31 7.11 0.18
CA VAL A 486 24.36 7.25 1.19
C VAL A 486 24.74 8.72 1.37
N GLU A 487 24.91 9.48 0.29
CA GLU A 487 25.18 10.93 0.37
C GLU A 487 24.06 11.69 1.11
N SER A 488 22.80 11.36 0.83
CA SER A 488 21.64 11.94 1.50
C SER A 488 21.61 11.62 2.99
N GLU A 489 21.83 10.37 3.39
CA GLU A 489 21.84 9.96 4.80
C GLU A 489 23.01 10.58 5.57
N LEU A 490 24.19 10.75 4.94
CA LEU A 490 25.32 11.46 5.57
C LEU A 490 25.02 12.95 5.76
N LYS A 491 24.37 13.59 4.78
CA LYS A 491 23.96 14.98 4.90
C LYS A 491 22.87 15.17 5.96
N ALA A 492 21.94 14.22 6.08
CA ALA A 492 20.93 14.23 7.13
C ALA A 492 21.58 14.09 8.52
N ALA A 493 22.53 13.16 8.66
CA ALA A 493 23.27 12.94 9.89
C ALA A 493 24.06 14.18 10.34
N SER A 494 24.72 14.88 9.42
CA SER A 494 25.42 16.12 9.76
C SER A 494 24.49 17.27 10.16
N SER A 495 23.26 17.29 9.63
CA SER A 495 22.25 18.31 9.97
C SER A 495 21.47 18.04 11.25
N ALA A 496 21.38 16.79 11.71
CA ALA A 496 20.59 16.37 12.88
C ALA A 496 21.13 16.87 14.24
N LEU A 497 22.22 17.65 14.23
CA LEU A 497 22.87 18.19 15.42
C LEU A 497 22.07 19.30 16.14
N THR A 498 20.92 19.72 15.60
CA THR A 498 20.17 20.89 16.08
C THR A 498 18.90 20.58 16.86
N ASP A 499 18.41 19.33 16.85
CA ASP A 499 17.04 19.04 17.29
C ASP A 499 17.02 18.15 18.55
N ASP A 500 16.68 18.75 19.69
CA ASP A 500 16.33 18.04 20.94
C ASP A 500 14.93 17.39 20.76
N VAL A 501 14.87 16.09 20.46
CA VAL A 501 13.60 15.35 20.27
C VAL A 501 13.25 14.51 21.52
N GLU A 502 11.99 14.58 21.96
CA GLU A 502 11.43 13.85 23.12
C GLU A 502 11.42 12.31 22.96
N GLY A 503 11.53 11.58 24.10
CA GLY A 503 11.84 10.15 24.15
C GLY A 503 10.82 9.14 23.57
N ASP A 504 9.51 9.39 23.61
CA ASP A 504 8.52 8.45 23.05
C ASP A 504 8.43 8.52 21.51
N TYR A 505 8.83 9.65 20.92
CA TYR A 505 9.01 9.82 19.47
C TYR A 505 10.28 9.14 18.96
N LEU A 506 11.25 8.89 19.85
CA LEU A 506 12.56 8.34 19.49
C LEU A 506 12.45 6.86 19.07
N GLN A 507 11.69 6.03 19.79
CA GLN A 507 11.61 4.60 19.50
C GLN A 507 10.89 4.29 18.17
N SER A 508 9.79 4.99 17.88
CA SER A 508 9.06 4.85 16.62
C SER A 508 9.89 5.33 15.43
N SER A 509 10.69 6.38 15.63
CA SER A 509 11.67 6.89 14.64
C SER A 509 12.80 5.90 14.38
N ILE A 510 13.33 5.24 15.42
CA ILE A 510 14.39 4.23 15.26
C ILE A 510 13.88 3.02 14.47
N SER A 511 12.70 2.47 14.80
CA SER A 511 12.12 1.35 14.04
C SER A 511 11.82 1.73 12.58
N ALA A 512 11.33 2.95 12.32
CA ALA A 512 11.12 3.42 10.95
C ALA A 512 12.44 3.61 10.18
N MET A 513 13.49 4.05 10.86
CA MET A 513 14.83 4.14 10.27
C MET A 513 15.40 2.75 9.95
N ASP A 514 15.23 1.77 10.82
CA ASP A 514 15.70 0.39 10.60
C ASP A 514 15.02 -0.26 9.38
N GLU A 515 13.69 -0.16 9.28
CA GLU A 515 12.92 -0.62 8.11
C GLU A 515 13.43 0.04 6.80
N ARG A 516 13.71 1.34 6.84
CA ARG A 516 14.24 2.10 5.70
C ARG A 516 15.64 1.63 5.30
N LEU A 517 16.54 1.48 6.27
CA LEU A 517 17.91 1.02 6.03
C LEU A 517 17.95 -0.43 5.51
N SER A 518 17.04 -1.28 6.00
CA SER A 518 16.84 -2.63 5.48
C SER A 518 16.43 -2.61 3.99
N SER A 519 15.57 -1.69 3.58
CA SER A 519 15.19 -1.52 2.16
C SER A 519 16.36 -0.99 1.31
N TYR A 520 17.14 -0.03 1.82
CA TYR A 520 18.35 0.45 1.13
C TYR A 520 19.41 -0.63 0.98
N ALA A 521 19.52 -1.54 1.94
CA ALA A 521 20.46 -2.65 1.87
C ALA A 521 20.14 -3.62 0.73
N LEU A 522 18.85 -3.86 0.43
CA LEU A 522 18.47 -4.63 -0.76
C LEU A 522 19.01 -3.99 -2.04
N ILE A 523 18.84 -2.67 -2.19
CA ILE A 523 19.36 -1.90 -3.35
C ILE A 523 20.89 -2.00 -3.42
N ALA A 524 21.56 -1.86 -2.28
CA ALA A 524 23.02 -2.00 -2.18
C ALA A 524 23.49 -3.40 -2.60
N ARG A 525 22.80 -4.45 -2.15
CA ARG A 525 23.12 -5.86 -2.47
C ARG A 525 22.89 -6.16 -3.94
N ALA A 526 21.88 -5.55 -4.57
CA ALA A 526 21.68 -5.64 -6.01
C ALA A 526 22.87 -5.09 -6.82
N ALA A 527 23.64 -4.16 -6.25
CA ALA A 527 24.86 -3.58 -6.83
C ALA A 527 26.09 -3.75 -5.92
N ILE A 528 26.24 -4.92 -5.30
CA ILE A 528 27.20 -5.14 -4.20
C ILE A 528 28.65 -4.76 -4.53
N HIS A 529 29.05 -4.95 -5.79
CA HIS A 529 30.36 -4.64 -6.32
C HIS A 529 30.70 -3.15 -6.40
N VAL A 530 29.69 -2.28 -6.42
CA VAL A 530 29.84 -0.82 -6.30
C VAL A 530 29.64 -0.41 -4.84
N ALA A 531 28.66 -1.00 -4.17
CA ALA A 531 28.27 -0.64 -2.81
C ALA A 531 29.40 -0.84 -1.78
N ILE A 532 30.05 -2.01 -1.76
CA ILE A 532 31.11 -2.27 -0.77
C ILE A 532 32.31 -1.35 -0.96
N PRO A 533 32.91 -1.21 -2.16
CA PRO A 533 34.03 -0.28 -2.36
C PRO A 533 33.68 1.17 -2.01
N LEU A 534 32.45 1.60 -2.28
CA LEU A 534 31.97 2.93 -1.90
C LEU A 534 31.99 3.09 -0.38
N LEU A 535 31.39 2.16 0.37
CA LEU A 535 31.37 2.19 1.84
C LEU A 535 32.79 2.17 2.41
N THR A 536 33.68 1.30 1.91
CA THR A 536 35.09 1.24 2.33
C THR A 536 35.81 2.57 2.15
N ARG A 537 35.62 3.23 1.00
CA ARG A 537 36.19 4.55 0.72
C ARG A 537 35.67 5.59 1.70
N LEU A 538 34.35 5.64 1.91
CA LEU A 538 33.72 6.62 2.81
C LEU A 538 34.18 6.45 4.26
N PHE A 539 34.23 5.22 4.79
CA PHE A 539 34.79 4.95 6.12
C PHE A 539 36.24 5.40 6.23
N SER A 540 37.07 5.07 5.24
CA SER A 540 38.49 5.47 5.23
C SER A 540 38.66 6.99 5.26
N GLU A 541 37.86 7.73 4.48
CA GLU A 541 37.85 9.19 4.47
C GLU A 541 37.42 9.79 5.82
N ARG A 542 36.36 9.25 6.45
CA ARG A 542 35.86 9.74 7.75
C ARG A 542 36.82 9.41 8.89
N PHE A 543 37.39 8.22 8.91
CA PHE A 543 38.43 7.86 9.88
C PHE A 543 39.71 8.69 9.71
N ALA A 544 40.10 9.02 8.47
CA ALA A 544 41.21 9.94 8.23
C ALA A 544 40.91 11.35 8.79
N ARG A 545 39.69 11.87 8.58
CA ARG A 545 39.24 13.16 9.16
C ARG A 545 39.29 13.15 10.68
N LEU A 546 38.78 12.11 11.34
CA LEU A 546 38.84 11.96 12.81
C LEU A 546 40.28 11.95 13.33
N ASN A 547 41.20 11.31 12.60
CA ASN A 547 42.60 11.24 13.00
C ASN A 547 43.38 12.55 12.75
N GLN A 548 43.01 13.32 11.72
CA GLN A 548 43.64 14.60 11.39
C GLN A 548 43.12 15.77 12.25
N GLY A 549 41.85 15.74 12.66
CA GLY A 549 41.18 16.79 13.44
C GLY A 549 41.47 16.82 14.94
N ARG A 550 42.38 15.96 15.44
CA ARG A 550 42.65 15.75 16.88
C ARG A 550 42.88 17.07 17.63
N GLY A 551 41.87 17.50 18.38
CA GLY A 551 41.92 18.64 19.30
C GLY A 551 41.79 20.04 18.68
N ILE A 552 41.52 20.15 17.36
CA ILE A 552 41.45 21.44 16.64
C ILE A 552 40.09 21.65 15.97
N ILE A 553 39.42 20.58 15.52
CA ILE A 553 38.14 20.62 14.79
C ILE A 553 37.10 19.85 15.60
N ASP A 554 35.88 20.36 15.68
CA ASP A 554 34.75 19.65 16.30
C ASP A 554 34.49 18.33 15.55
N PRO A 555 34.66 17.15 16.19
CA PRO A 555 34.49 15.87 15.53
C PRO A 555 33.02 15.48 15.36
N THR A 556 32.07 16.19 15.99
CA THR A 556 30.67 15.76 16.13
C THR A 556 30.01 15.43 14.80
N GLU A 557 30.15 16.30 13.79
CA GLU A 557 29.64 16.04 12.42
C GLU A 557 30.20 14.74 11.83
N THR A 558 31.51 14.53 11.96
CA THR A 558 32.18 13.34 11.42
C THR A 558 31.79 12.09 12.20
N LEU A 559 31.47 12.20 13.49
CA LEU A 559 30.99 11.08 14.31
C LEU A 559 29.57 10.67 13.94
N GLU A 560 28.66 11.60 13.67
CA GLU A 560 27.31 11.30 13.16
C GLU A 560 27.38 10.66 11.77
N GLU A 561 28.27 11.13 10.89
CA GLU A 561 28.53 10.48 9.60
C GLU A 561 29.03 9.02 9.79
N VAL A 562 29.95 8.78 10.73
CA VAL A 562 30.43 7.42 11.03
C VAL A 562 29.32 6.54 11.62
N TYR A 563 28.49 7.08 12.52
CA TYR A 563 27.32 6.40 13.06
C TYR A 563 26.39 5.93 11.93
N SER A 564 26.01 6.82 11.01
CA SER A 564 25.14 6.47 9.89
C SER A 564 25.79 5.45 8.94
N LEU A 565 27.10 5.57 8.66
CA LEU A 565 27.82 4.58 7.86
C LEU A 565 27.83 3.19 8.53
N LEU A 566 27.97 3.11 9.86
CA LEU A 566 27.93 1.85 10.60
C LEU A 566 26.58 1.16 10.46
N LEU A 567 25.49 1.90 10.59
CA LEU A 567 24.15 1.35 10.42
C LEU A 567 23.93 0.86 8.98
N ILE A 568 24.21 1.70 7.99
CA ILE A 568 24.10 1.34 6.56
C ILE A 568 24.93 0.08 6.27
N ALA A 569 26.19 0.04 6.68
CA ALA A 569 27.06 -1.10 6.43
C ALA A 569 26.59 -2.37 7.15
N GLY A 570 26.06 -2.25 8.36
CA GLY A 570 25.47 -3.37 9.11
C GLY A 570 24.33 -4.03 8.34
N HIS A 571 23.36 -3.23 7.84
CA HIS A 571 22.26 -3.76 7.03
C HIS A 571 22.75 -4.33 5.69
N VAL A 572 23.71 -3.69 5.01
CA VAL A 572 24.23 -4.19 3.72
C VAL A 572 24.90 -5.55 3.89
N LEU A 573 25.70 -5.71 4.96
CA LEU A 573 26.52 -6.90 5.17
C LEU A 573 25.78 -8.06 5.83
N ALA A 574 24.73 -7.84 6.62
CA ALA A 574 24.06 -8.90 7.36
C ALA A 574 22.57 -8.65 7.56
N ASP A 575 21.80 -9.73 7.58
CA ASP A 575 20.36 -9.70 7.87
C ASP A 575 20.07 -9.73 9.38
N GLU A 576 18.84 -9.38 9.74
CA GLU A 576 18.35 -9.42 11.10
C GLU A 576 18.03 -10.87 11.47
N GLY A 577 18.96 -11.52 12.17
CA GLY A 577 18.82 -12.92 12.60
C GLY A 577 17.86 -13.12 13.76
N GLU A 578 16.64 -12.56 13.68
CA GLU A 578 15.58 -12.82 14.67
C GLU A 578 14.87 -14.13 14.34
N GLY A 579 14.79 -15.05 15.31
CA GLY A 579 14.12 -16.35 15.16
C GLY A 579 14.89 -17.44 14.41
N GLU A 580 15.81 -17.09 13.51
CA GLU A 580 16.64 -18.03 12.73
C GLU A 580 18.13 -17.65 12.72
N THR A 581 19.01 -18.59 12.32
CA THR A 581 20.45 -18.30 12.16
C THR A 581 20.66 -17.53 10.85
N PRO A 582 21.14 -16.28 10.88
CA PRO A 582 21.31 -15.49 9.68
C PRO A 582 22.42 -16.08 8.81
N LEU A 583 22.17 -16.14 7.50
CA LEU A 583 23.15 -16.56 6.51
C LEU A 583 23.81 -15.33 5.89
N VAL A 584 24.99 -15.52 5.28
CA VAL A 584 25.64 -14.45 4.51
C VAL A 584 24.71 -14.05 3.37
N PRO A 585 24.41 -12.75 3.17
CA PRO A 585 23.55 -12.31 2.08
C PRO A 585 23.98 -12.88 0.72
N TYR A 586 23.02 -13.36 -0.06
CA TYR A 586 23.29 -14.13 -1.29
C TYR A 586 24.13 -13.36 -2.32
N ALA A 587 23.90 -12.06 -2.46
CA ALA A 587 24.69 -11.19 -3.36
C ALA A 587 26.19 -11.20 -3.04
N ILE A 588 26.54 -11.25 -1.74
CA ILE A 588 27.93 -11.33 -1.28
C ILE A 588 28.51 -12.71 -1.61
N GLN A 589 27.73 -13.78 -1.38
CA GLN A 589 28.16 -15.15 -1.66
C GLN A 589 28.46 -15.39 -3.15
N THR A 590 27.71 -14.75 -4.04
CA THR A 590 27.81 -15.00 -5.49
C THR A 590 28.80 -14.10 -6.21
N TYR A 591 28.80 -12.80 -5.93
CA TYR A 591 29.56 -11.85 -6.75
C TYR A 591 31.07 -11.98 -6.56
N PHE A 592 31.56 -12.25 -5.35
CA PHE A 592 32.99 -12.31 -5.05
C PHE A 592 33.62 -13.70 -5.21
N THR A 593 32.99 -14.57 -6.01
CA THR A 593 33.45 -15.94 -6.18
C THR A 593 34.69 -16.04 -7.09
N ASN A 594 35.70 -16.82 -6.64
CA ASN A 594 36.80 -17.45 -7.38
C ASN A 594 38.11 -16.71 -7.76
N ASN A 595 38.25 -15.39 -7.70
CA ASN A 595 39.51 -14.75 -8.18
C ASN A 595 40.21 -13.78 -7.20
N ILE A 596 39.67 -13.62 -6.00
CA ILE A 596 40.19 -12.67 -5.00
C ILE A 596 40.75 -13.47 -3.83
N GLY A 597 42.01 -13.22 -3.46
CA GLY A 597 42.59 -13.84 -2.26
C GLY A 597 41.76 -13.50 -1.02
N ALA A 598 41.73 -14.37 0.00
CA ALA A 598 40.96 -14.09 1.23
C ALA A 598 41.31 -12.72 1.86
N ASP A 599 42.55 -12.26 1.67
CA ASP A 599 43.03 -10.96 2.15
C ASP A 599 42.54 -9.75 1.33
N GLU A 600 42.09 -9.96 0.09
CA GLU A 600 41.63 -8.92 -0.84
C GLU A 600 40.09 -8.85 -0.96
N HIS A 601 39.38 -9.78 -0.30
CA HIS A 601 37.91 -9.85 -0.38
C HIS A 601 37.28 -8.56 0.18
N PRO A 602 36.43 -7.83 -0.57
CA PRO A 602 35.96 -6.51 -0.15
C PRO A 602 35.21 -6.48 1.19
N VAL A 603 34.41 -7.52 1.51
CA VAL A 603 33.78 -7.67 2.84
C VAL A 603 34.82 -7.84 3.94
N ILE A 604 35.91 -8.59 3.67
CA ILE A 604 37.00 -8.78 4.62
C ILE A 604 37.72 -7.44 4.75
N VAL A 605 38.12 -6.76 3.67
CA VAL A 605 38.78 -5.44 3.73
C VAL A 605 37.96 -4.41 4.52
N LEU A 606 36.65 -4.35 4.32
CA LEU A 606 35.77 -3.44 5.06
C LEU A 606 35.66 -3.78 6.55
N SER A 607 35.67 -5.08 6.88
CA SER A 607 35.56 -5.57 8.27
C SER A 607 36.91 -5.75 8.99
N ARG A 608 38.03 -5.88 8.28
CA ARG A 608 39.29 -6.45 8.80
C ARG A 608 40.26 -5.45 9.41
N GLN A 609 40.93 -5.84 10.48
CA GLN A 609 42.21 -5.28 10.93
C GLN A 609 43.41 -5.76 10.08
N VAL A 610 44.24 -4.84 9.54
CA VAL A 610 45.51 -5.21 8.91
C VAL A 610 46.59 -5.14 9.98
N PHE A 611 46.95 -6.28 10.57
CA PHE A 611 48.22 -6.38 11.28
C PHE A 611 49.36 -6.32 10.26
N CYS A 612 49.79 -5.12 9.90
CA CYS A 612 50.83 -4.87 8.93
C CYS A 612 52.20 -5.17 9.55
N PHE A 613 52.58 -6.45 9.67
CA PHE A 613 53.89 -6.81 10.23
C PHE A 613 55.09 -6.56 9.29
N LEU A 614 54.92 -5.86 8.15
CA LEU A 614 55.99 -5.70 7.16
C LEU A 614 56.17 -4.29 6.54
N SER A 615 55.65 -3.21 7.14
CA SER A 615 56.11 -1.86 6.78
C SER A 615 56.24 -0.96 8.01
N MET A 616 57.45 -0.45 8.22
CA MET A 616 57.86 0.51 9.25
C MET A 616 57.28 1.91 9.03
N THR A 617 55.96 2.00 8.90
CA THR A 617 55.18 3.24 8.89
C THR A 617 53.87 2.92 9.59
N ALA A 618 53.58 3.58 10.71
CA ALA A 618 52.33 3.46 11.44
C ALA A 618 51.15 3.82 10.51
N LEU A 619 50.61 2.81 9.82
CA LEU A 619 49.37 2.92 9.07
C LEU A 619 48.25 2.69 10.07
N VAL A 620 47.46 3.73 10.29
CA VAL A 620 46.25 3.68 11.09
C VAL A 620 45.26 2.75 10.38
N ASP A 621 44.80 1.71 11.07
CA ASP A 621 43.80 0.78 10.54
C ASP A 621 42.47 1.51 10.28
N PHE A 622 41.91 1.35 9.07
CA PHE A 622 40.71 2.06 8.60
C PHE A 622 39.46 1.16 8.44
N SER A 623 39.44 0.00 9.08
CA SER A 623 38.28 -0.91 9.05
C SER A 623 37.35 -0.72 10.23
N ILE A 624 36.14 -1.28 10.14
CA ILE A 624 35.13 -1.17 11.20
C ILE A 624 35.61 -1.81 12.52
N ILE A 625 36.16 -3.04 12.47
CA ILE A 625 36.67 -3.72 13.67
C ILE A 625 37.91 -3.01 14.22
N GLY A 626 38.81 -2.54 13.35
CA GLY A 626 40.00 -1.79 13.76
C GLY A 626 39.65 -0.44 14.40
N PHE A 627 38.62 0.25 13.89
CA PHE A 627 38.08 1.47 14.50
C PHE A 627 37.52 1.16 15.89
N ALA A 628 36.65 0.16 16.02
CA ALA A 628 36.07 -0.24 17.29
C ALA A 628 37.12 -0.64 18.36
N GLU A 629 38.22 -1.27 17.96
CA GLU A 629 39.32 -1.60 18.88
C GLU A 629 39.96 -0.36 19.51
N GLN A 630 39.94 0.80 18.83
CA GLN A 630 40.46 2.05 19.40
C GLN A 630 39.71 2.49 20.67
N CYS A 631 38.49 2.01 20.90
CA CYS A 631 37.76 2.23 22.16
C CYS A 631 38.49 1.62 23.38
N LEU A 632 39.37 0.64 23.18
CA LEU A 632 40.15 0.04 24.26
C LEU A 632 41.24 1.00 24.79
N ASP A 633 41.65 2.01 24.02
CA ASP A 633 42.52 3.09 24.52
C ASP A 633 41.67 4.12 25.29
N PRO A 634 41.91 4.32 26.60
CA PRO A 634 41.15 5.29 27.41
C PRO A 634 41.13 6.71 26.84
N LYS A 635 42.19 7.13 26.15
CA LYS A 635 42.27 8.46 25.55
C LYS A 635 41.34 8.59 24.35
N MET A 636 41.41 7.62 23.43
CA MET A 636 40.55 7.58 22.25
C MET A 636 39.08 7.45 22.64
N ARG A 637 38.78 6.58 23.60
CA ARG A 637 37.44 6.39 24.16
C ARG A 637 36.82 7.69 24.65
N ALA A 638 37.55 8.45 25.46
CA ALA A 638 37.06 9.72 26.00
C ALA A 638 36.85 10.82 24.94
N SER A 639 37.58 10.74 23.80
CA SER A 639 37.54 11.79 22.77
C SER A 639 36.63 11.49 21.57
N VAL A 640 36.37 10.22 21.26
CA VAL A 640 35.73 9.78 20.00
C VAL A 640 34.48 8.95 20.25
N PHE A 641 34.43 8.16 21.34
CA PHE A 641 33.36 7.17 21.55
C PHE A 641 32.28 7.72 22.49
N SER A 642 31.22 8.27 21.90
CA SER A 642 29.98 8.58 22.62
C SER A 642 29.19 7.29 22.94
N PRO A 643 28.27 7.29 23.93
CA PRO A 643 27.38 6.16 24.21
C PRO A 643 26.62 5.70 22.96
N ARG A 644 26.04 6.64 22.21
CA ARG A 644 25.30 6.39 20.97
C ARG A 644 26.16 5.77 19.87
N LEU A 645 27.41 6.23 19.71
CA LEU A 645 28.32 5.62 18.74
C LEU A 645 28.70 4.18 19.15
N LEU A 646 28.88 3.93 20.45
CA LEU A 646 29.15 2.59 20.95
C LEU A 646 27.95 1.66 20.80
N GLU A 647 26.74 2.17 20.94
CA GLU A 647 25.51 1.43 20.66
C GLU A 647 25.51 0.92 19.22
N ALA A 648 25.78 1.79 18.24
CA ALA A 648 25.90 1.39 16.84
C ALA A 648 27.02 0.37 16.59
N VAL A 649 28.17 0.50 17.26
CA VAL A 649 29.27 -0.48 17.18
C VAL A 649 28.86 -1.85 17.74
N ILE A 650 28.19 -1.88 18.89
CA ILE A 650 27.72 -3.12 19.52
C ILE A 650 26.60 -3.75 18.68
N TRP A 651 25.65 -2.95 18.18
CA TRP A 651 24.61 -3.39 17.24
C TRP A 651 25.22 -4.00 15.98
N PHE A 652 26.23 -3.34 15.39
CA PHE A 652 26.94 -3.86 14.22
C PHE A 652 27.63 -5.19 14.54
N PHE A 653 28.34 -5.30 15.68
CA PHE A 653 28.97 -6.55 16.10
C PHE A 653 27.97 -7.66 16.35
N ALA A 654 26.82 -7.39 16.96
CA ALA A 654 25.78 -8.37 17.17
C ALA A 654 25.26 -8.93 15.83
N ARG A 655 24.96 -8.06 14.86
CA ARG A 655 24.46 -8.44 13.53
C ARG A 655 25.53 -9.17 12.70
N TRP A 656 26.76 -8.64 12.68
CA TRP A 656 27.88 -9.17 11.92
C TRP A 656 28.36 -10.52 12.46
N SER A 657 28.52 -10.65 13.78
CA SER A 657 29.05 -11.88 14.38
C SER A 657 28.12 -13.07 14.18
N ARG A 658 26.80 -12.89 14.28
CA ARG A 658 25.82 -13.97 14.01
C ARG A 658 25.93 -14.55 12.60
N THR A 659 26.35 -13.73 11.63
CA THR A 659 26.43 -14.11 10.22
C THR A 659 27.81 -14.68 9.84
N TYR A 660 28.89 -14.03 10.30
CA TYR A 660 30.26 -14.28 9.81
C TYR A 660 31.16 -15.02 10.81
N LEU A 661 30.89 -14.93 12.11
CA LEU A 661 31.79 -15.45 13.15
C LEU A 661 31.45 -16.92 13.46
N MET A 662 32.42 -17.82 13.32
CA MET A 662 32.29 -19.24 13.72
C MET A 662 31.04 -19.96 13.13
N ASN A 663 30.68 -19.69 11.88
CA ASN A 663 29.50 -20.29 11.25
C ASN A 663 29.61 -21.84 11.20
N PRO A 664 28.60 -22.59 11.71
CA PRO A 664 28.63 -24.05 11.85
C PRO A 664 28.38 -24.85 10.56
N GLU A 665 28.09 -24.22 9.41
CA GLU A 665 27.84 -24.92 8.15
C GLU A 665 29.11 -25.58 7.56
N GLU A 666 29.52 -26.72 8.14
CA GLU A 666 30.33 -27.75 7.46
C GLU A 666 30.26 -29.15 8.11
N VAL A 667 29.37 -29.44 9.07
CA VAL A 667 29.38 -30.76 9.78
C VAL A 667 28.45 -31.83 9.18
N ARG A 668 27.67 -31.57 8.12
CA ARG A 668 26.91 -32.65 7.43
C ARG A 668 27.71 -33.30 6.31
N GLU A 669 28.79 -33.97 6.67
CA GLU A 669 29.36 -35.05 5.85
C GLU A 669 28.44 -36.27 5.94
N THR A 670 27.55 -36.46 4.95
CA THR A 670 27.03 -37.80 4.65
C THR A 670 26.92 -37.97 3.13
N HIS A 671 27.62 -39.00 2.67
CA HIS A 671 27.84 -39.44 1.30
C HIS A 671 26.60 -39.40 0.37
N SER A 672 26.65 -38.59 -0.69
CA SER A 672 25.91 -38.85 -1.95
C SER A 672 26.47 -38.06 -3.15
N GLN A 673 27.31 -38.77 -3.92
CA GLN A 673 27.62 -38.71 -5.37
C GLN A 673 27.43 -37.41 -6.20
N ASP A 674 28.58 -36.84 -6.58
CA ASP A 674 29.09 -36.55 -7.94
C ASP A 674 28.46 -35.51 -8.89
N HIS A 675 27.48 -34.70 -8.48
CA HIS A 675 27.12 -33.49 -9.25
C HIS A 675 27.21 -32.15 -8.49
N GLN A 676 27.61 -32.16 -7.21
CA GLN A 676 27.73 -30.96 -6.36
C GLN A 676 29.18 -30.49 -6.09
N LEU A 677 30.19 -31.17 -6.64
CA LEU A 677 31.60 -30.91 -6.32
C LEU A 677 32.10 -29.53 -6.79
N GLN A 678 31.53 -28.95 -7.86
CA GLN A 678 31.88 -27.61 -8.31
C GLN A 678 31.20 -26.49 -7.50
N SER A 679 30.02 -26.73 -6.93
CA SER A 679 29.32 -25.72 -6.10
C SER A 679 29.92 -25.62 -4.68
N GLN A 680 30.44 -26.74 -4.16
CA GLN A 680 30.94 -26.84 -2.77
C GLN A 680 32.37 -26.32 -2.57
N GLN A 681 33.18 -26.17 -3.61
CA GLN A 681 34.50 -25.51 -3.51
C GLN A 681 34.41 -23.97 -3.49
N LEU A 682 33.28 -23.40 -3.92
CA LEU A 682 33.05 -21.95 -4.10
C LEU A 682 32.86 -21.17 -2.79
N ARG A 683 32.44 -21.84 -1.71
CA ARG A 683 32.09 -21.22 -0.39
C ARG A 683 33.28 -20.96 0.54
N LYS A 684 34.49 -21.39 0.18
CA LYS A 684 35.59 -21.60 1.15
C LYS A 684 36.33 -20.34 1.61
N GLY A 685 36.40 -19.27 0.83
CA GLY A 685 37.24 -18.10 1.17
C GLY A 685 36.75 -17.28 2.37
N LEU A 686 35.52 -16.77 2.31
CA LEU A 686 34.92 -15.92 3.34
C LEU A 686 34.63 -16.68 4.64
N HIS A 687 34.05 -17.87 4.53
CA HIS A 687 33.71 -18.71 5.68
C HIS A 687 34.93 -19.34 6.36
N SER A 688 36.06 -19.55 5.68
CA SER A 688 37.26 -20.06 6.33
C SER A 688 38.03 -18.99 7.10
N PHE A 689 37.94 -17.71 6.70
CA PHE A 689 38.75 -16.63 7.29
C PHE A 689 38.37 -16.33 8.75
N PHE A 690 37.09 -16.30 9.08
CA PHE A 690 36.57 -16.02 10.44
C PHE A 690 36.29 -17.28 11.27
N ARG A 691 36.90 -18.42 10.93
CA ARG A 691 36.85 -19.66 11.73
C ARG A 691 37.84 -19.65 12.89
N GLU A 692 37.66 -20.62 13.78
CA GLU A 692 38.46 -20.83 14.99
C GLU A 692 39.97 -20.89 14.71
N HIS A 693 40.36 -21.50 13.59
CA HIS A 693 41.77 -21.76 13.28
C HIS A 693 42.45 -20.62 12.49
N ASN A 694 41.72 -19.54 12.17
CA ASN A 694 42.22 -18.35 11.47
C ASN A 694 41.99 -17.08 12.31
N GLN A 695 41.44 -16.01 11.74
CA GLN A 695 41.25 -14.72 12.42
C GLN A 695 40.01 -14.69 13.34
N GLY A 696 39.15 -15.72 13.30
CA GLY A 696 37.92 -15.76 14.09
C GLY A 696 38.15 -15.61 15.59
N LYS A 697 39.18 -16.26 16.14
CA LYS A 697 39.51 -16.17 17.57
C LYS A 697 39.96 -14.77 17.98
N LEU A 698 40.76 -14.11 17.14
CA LEU A 698 41.26 -12.76 17.39
C LEU A 698 40.12 -11.73 17.33
N VAL A 699 39.25 -11.85 16.33
CA VAL A 699 38.07 -10.99 16.19
C VAL A 699 37.10 -11.18 17.36
N LEU A 700 36.83 -12.41 17.77
CA LEU A 700 35.99 -12.69 18.94
C LEU A 700 36.56 -12.06 20.22
N ASP A 701 37.88 -12.15 20.43
CA ASP A 701 38.55 -11.54 21.58
C ASP A 701 38.41 -10.02 21.58
N ILE A 702 38.53 -9.36 20.42
CA ILE A 702 38.28 -7.91 20.28
C ILE A 702 36.84 -7.57 20.63
N ILE A 703 35.86 -8.29 20.05
CA ILE A 703 34.43 -8.05 20.32
C ILE A 703 34.15 -8.17 21.82
N VAL A 704 34.63 -9.22 22.48
CA VAL A 704 34.46 -9.42 23.93
C VAL A 704 35.12 -8.29 24.72
N ARG A 705 36.36 -7.90 24.39
CA ARG A 705 37.05 -6.79 25.07
C ARG A 705 36.30 -5.47 24.91
N VAL A 706 35.79 -5.16 23.72
CA VAL A 706 34.99 -3.96 23.47
C VAL A 706 33.69 -4.01 24.26
N SER A 707 32.93 -5.10 24.21
CA SER A 707 31.69 -5.25 24.98
C SER A 707 31.89 -5.09 26.50
N VAL A 708 32.92 -5.73 27.06
CA VAL A 708 33.25 -5.57 28.50
C VAL A 708 33.64 -4.13 28.81
N THR A 709 34.42 -3.49 27.93
CA THR A 709 34.84 -2.10 28.09
C THR A 709 33.63 -1.15 28.07
N THR A 710 32.68 -1.36 27.16
CA THR A 710 31.42 -0.62 27.07
C THR A 710 30.62 -0.73 28.36
N LEU A 711 30.40 -1.95 28.86
CA LEU A 711 29.65 -2.19 30.12
C LEU A 711 30.30 -1.52 31.35
N LEU A 712 31.63 -1.52 31.42
CA LEU A 712 32.36 -0.96 32.57
C LEU A 712 32.49 0.57 32.53
N SER A 713 32.51 1.17 31.34
CA SER A 713 32.92 2.57 31.16
C SER A 713 31.77 3.55 31.03
N TYR A 714 30.54 3.06 30.78
CA TYR A 714 29.33 3.87 30.63
C TYR A 714 28.24 3.42 31.62
N PRO A 715 28.47 3.55 32.94
CA PRO A 715 27.49 3.16 33.95
C PRO A 715 26.30 4.12 33.94
N GLY A 716 25.11 3.64 33.55
CA GLY A 716 23.86 4.41 33.59
C GLY A 716 23.15 4.53 32.24
N GLU A 717 23.84 4.22 31.14
CA GLU A 717 23.27 4.16 29.79
C GLU A 717 22.50 2.85 29.61
N LYS A 718 21.19 2.87 29.87
CA LYS A 718 20.37 1.65 29.89
C LYS A 718 20.27 0.99 28.53
N ASP A 719 20.08 1.78 27.47
CA ASP A 719 19.88 1.25 26.12
C ASP A 719 21.15 0.58 25.57
N LEU A 720 22.32 1.13 25.91
CA LEU A 720 23.62 0.53 25.59
C LEU A 720 23.93 -0.76 26.39
N GLN A 721 23.30 -0.94 27.56
CA GLN A 721 23.53 -2.09 28.45
C GLN A 721 22.61 -3.27 28.16
N VAL A 722 21.44 -3.01 27.56
CA VAL A 722 20.48 -4.03 27.07
C VAL A 722 21.01 -4.63 25.78
#